data_AF-A0A8C7AM15-F1
#
_entry.id   AF-A0A8C7AM15-F1
#
_cell.length_a   1.000
_cell.length_b   1.000
_cell.length_c   1.000
_cell.angle_alpha   90.00
_cell.angle_beta   90.00
_cell.angle_gamma   90.00
#
_symmetry.space_group_name_H-M   'P 1'
#
loop_
_entity.id
_entity.type
_entity.pdbx_description
1 polymer ?
#
loop_
_entity_poly.entity_id
_entity_poly.type
_entity_poly.pdbx_seq_one_letter_code
_entity_poly.pdbx_strand_id
1 'polypeptide(L)'
;MNNGAGAIFWNLRQFSTLVPTSRTIRLYPLGFSRPKVVYSNWNPGNLLLSDFGNGVQSSARHLFQDALIFKSGENFQTKGIGTETVLTVDRPLCPRRLSFDSKHSLDPDNALKKAAFHHKASSEDVLTKETKPTPVNNKKLSEECSSLSDVLDEFSERPTFPSSNYFSAMWIIAKRMSDDQKRVEKQLMFNHPAFNELCEQMMRESKIMHYDHLLFSLHAMVKLGIPQNTLLVQTLLRVVQERINECDEKCLSVLSAILEAMKPCKNVDVLRAGLRILADQRVWKIERVFTLQALIRCVGRDAPIALKRKLEMKALRELDKFSDLNSQHMFEALAAMNHRSVVLLDECSKMVLGNIHGCPFKVLINILQSCRDLRYHNLDLFKGIADYVATTIDIWKLKQVIFLLILFENLGFRHTDLMDVFMKKVIADPASLNMKSIICILHVYSSLNHFYKCQTSEFQEVMANSLTGYLHNISSENLLNAVCSFCLMNHFPMALINPLLQKDVIKELLIPGDESNAHKLRILAACLKLDIPCHKAIDFDLPPRSTTLYQNVKVADALSSLLGEGYFSKDIQLPHNYHIDFEVRMDINRSQVLPFSDAVTSATDIQRVAVLCVPRSAYCLDLAHPRGFLAMKLRHLKIMGFHVILVHNWEVERLEKKDVITFLKTQLYSTEAFLTADVNLQSTC
;
A
#
# COMPACT_ATOMS: atom_id res chain seq x y z
N MET A 1 -27.07 -24.11 -5.88
CA MET A 1 -26.56 -25.50 -5.86
C MET A 1 -25.06 -25.44 -5.66
N ASN A 2 -24.65 -25.57 -4.40
CA ASN A 2 -23.29 -25.35 -3.90
C ASN A 2 -22.93 -26.59 -3.08
N ASN A 3 -22.10 -27.49 -3.61
CA ASN A 3 -21.49 -28.59 -2.84
C ASN A 3 -20.23 -29.05 -3.60
N GLY A 4 -19.10 -28.43 -3.28
CA GLY A 4 -17.79 -28.79 -3.83
C GLY A 4 -16.61 -28.62 -2.87
N ALA A 5 -16.83 -28.19 -1.63
CA ALA A 5 -15.77 -27.96 -0.65
C ALA A 5 -15.62 -29.11 0.38
N GLY A 6 -16.52 -30.09 0.39
CA GLY A 6 -16.56 -31.15 1.41
C GLY A 6 -15.57 -32.30 1.19
N ALA A 7 -15.22 -32.62 -0.07
CA ALA A 7 -14.39 -33.78 -0.38
C ALA A 7 -12.88 -33.57 -0.10
N ILE A 8 -12.41 -32.32 -0.10
CA ILE A 8 -10.99 -31.97 0.12
C ILE A 8 -10.57 -32.23 1.58
N PHE A 9 -11.51 -32.15 2.53
CA PHE A 9 -11.21 -32.32 3.95
C PHE A 9 -11.14 -33.78 4.40
N TRP A 10 -11.67 -34.73 3.63
CA TRP A 10 -11.75 -36.13 4.08
C TRP A 10 -10.41 -36.86 3.95
N ASN A 11 -9.70 -36.69 2.83
CA ASN A 11 -8.38 -37.32 2.63
C ASN A 11 -7.26 -36.66 3.45
N LEU A 12 -7.39 -35.36 3.81
CA LEU A 12 -6.41 -34.66 4.66
C LEU A 12 -6.69 -34.79 6.17
N ARG A 13 -7.90 -35.18 6.59
CA ARG A 13 -8.25 -35.37 8.02
C ARG A 13 -7.51 -36.52 8.68
N GLN A 14 -7.03 -37.49 7.91
CA GLN A 14 -6.21 -38.59 8.44
C GLN A 14 -4.87 -38.13 9.04
N PHE A 15 -4.45 -36.88 8.83
CA PHE A 15 -3.22 -36.31 9.39
C PHE A 15 -3.45 -35.41 10.62
N SER A 16 -4.61 -35.47 11.27
CA SER A 16 -4.94 -34.63 12.44
C SER A 16 -5.15 -35.38 13.77
N THR A 17 -4.88 -36.68 13.84
CA THR A 17 -5.06 -37.46 15.06
C THR A 17 -3.77 -38.18 15.46
N LEU A 18 -3.22 -37.75 16.60
CA LEU A 18 -2.31 -38.42 17.56
C LEU A 18 -1.13 -37.51 17.96
N VAL A 19 -1.37 -36.66 18.97
CA VAL A 19 -0.31 -36.08 19.79
C VAL A 19 0.11 -37.14 20.83
N PRO A 20 1.39 -37.53 20.94
CA PRO A 20 1.83 -38.36 22.06
C PRO A 20 1.88 -37.49 23.32
N THR A 21 1.19 -37.92 24.36
CA THR A 21 1.29 -37.42 25.73
C THR A 21 2.71 -37.67 26.26
N SER A 22 3.60 -36.68 26.13
CA SER A 22 4.91 -36.72 26.77
C SER A 22 4.80 -36.27 28.23
N ARG A 23 5.08 -37.24 29.11
CA ARG A 23 5.28 -37.19 30.56
C ARG A 23 5.62 -35.82 31.15
N THR A 24 4.79 -35.41 32.10
CA THR A 24 5.05 -34.40 33.13
C THR A 24 6.30 -34.77 33.93
N ILE A 25 7.39 -34.02 33.75
CA ILE A 25 8.49 -34.00 34.71
C ILE A 25 8.16 -32.93 35.75
N ARG A 26 7.96 -33.41 36.98
CA ARG A 26 7.71 -32.67 38.20
C ARG A 26 9.02 -31.96 38.60
N LEU A 27 9.05 -30.64 38.57
CA LEU A 27 10.08 -29.84 39.26
C LEU A 27 9.38 -29.10 40.41
N TYR A 28 9.87 -29.34 41.62
CA TYR A 28 9.40 -28.72 42.86
C TYR A 28 9.70 -27.20 42.86
N PRO A 29 8.88 -26.38 43.55
CA PRO A 29 8.93 -24.93 43.46
C PRO A 29 9.91 -24.34 44.49
N LEU A 30 10.77 -23.43 44.05
CA LEU A 30 11.39 -22.43 44.92
C LEU A 30 10.76 -21.10 44.58
N GLY A 31 9.99 -20.60 45.53
CA GLY A 31 9.15 -19.43 45.38
C GLY A 31 9.93 -18.13 45.48
N PHE A 32 9.51 -17.16 44.68
CA PHE A 32 9.45 -15.75 45.07
C PHE A 32 8.25 -15.10 44.34
N SER A 33 7.29 -14.66 45.16
CA SER A 33 6.35 -13.55 44.96
C SER A 33 5.91 -13.16 43.54
N ARG A 34 4.71 -13.62 43.13
CA ARG A 34 3.89 -12.99 42.08
C ARG A 34 2.96 -11.92 42.69
N PRO A 35 2.86 -10.71 42.12
CA PRO A 35 1.64 -9.92 42.19
C PRO A 35 0.60 -10.47 41.20
N LYS A 36 -0.64 -10.45 41.64
CA LYS A 36 -1.86 -10.93 40.97
C LYS A 36 -2.08 -10.16 39.65
N VAL A 37 -1.99 -10.84 38.50
CA VAL A 37 -2.49 -10.30 37.21
C VAL A 37 -3.73 -11.08 36.83
N VAL A 38 -4.86 -10.38 36.80
CA VAL A 38 -6.15 -10.88 36.35
C VAL A 38 -6.13 -10.91 34.82
N TYR A 39 -6.38 -12.08 34.23
CA TYR A 39 -6.61 -12.21 32.78
C TYR A 39 -7.98 -11.62 32.44
N SER A 40 -8.02 -10.51 31.69
CA SER A 40 -9.20 -10.05 30.98
C SER A 40 -9.10 -10.45 29.50
N ASN A 41 -10.19 -10.99 28.96
CA ASN A 41 -10.33 -11.45 27.59
C ASN A 41 -9.99 -10.33 26.59
N TRP A 42 -9.04 -10.61 25.70
CA TRP A 42 -8.52 -9.68 24.71
C TRP A 42 -9.37 -9.66 23.44
N ASN A 43 -9.94 -8.49 23.11
CA ASN A 43 -10.54 -8.15 21.83
C ASN A 43 -9.50 -7.41 20.96
N PRO A 44 -9.32 -7.74 19.67
CA PRO A 44 -8.39 -7.03 18.78
C PRO A 44 -9.07 -5.79 18.21
N GLY A 45 -9.20 -4.77 19.03
CA GLY A 45 -9.63 -3.43 18.67
C GLY A 45 -9.19 -2.51 19.78
N ASN A 46 -8.31 -1.57 19.47
CA ASN A 46 -7.60 -0.66 20.39
C ASN A 46 -6.26 -1.20 20.92
N LEU A 47 -5.18 -0.89 20.21
CA LEU A 47 -3.86 -0.53 20.77
C LEU A 47 -2.94 0.00 19.65
N LEU A 48 -3.10 1.29 19.34
CA LEU A 48 -2.07 2.15 18.75
C LEU A 48 -2.14 3.51 19.46
N LEU A 49 -1.78 3.51 20.75
CA LEU A 49 -1.65 4.71 21.56
C LEU A 49 -0.50 4.50 22.55
N SER A 50 0.73 4.71 22.07
CA SER A 50 1.88 5.16 22.87
C SER A 50 3.13 5.24 21.98
N ASP A 51 3.23 6.30 21.20
CA ASP A 51 4.51 7.00 21.02
C ASP A 51 4.19 8.39 20.44
N PHE A 52 4.16 9.35 21.35
CA PHE A 52 3.76 10.74 21.13
C PHE A 52 4.96 11.56 20.68
N GLY A 53 4.82 12.17 19.50
CA GLY A 53 5.69 13.21 18.97
C GLY A 53 5.14 13.62 17.60
N ASN A 54 4.33 14.69 17.58
CA ASN A 54 3.60 15.25 16.43
C ASN A 54 2.43 14.40 15.89
N GLY A 55 1.61 13.85 16.78
CA GLY A 55 0.37 13.17 16.43
C GLY A 55 -0.86 13.93 16.93
N VAL A 56 -1.66 14.47 16.02
CA VAL A 56 -3.12 14.27 15.91
C VAL A 56 -3.50 14.55 14.44
N GLN A 57 -3.54 13.52 13.61
CA GLN A 57 -4.13 13.62 12.27
C GLN A 57 -5.66 13.62 12.40
N SER A 58 -6.23 14.80 12.65
CA SER A 58 -7.63 15.08 12.34
C SER A 58 -7.67 15.78 11.00
N SER A 59 -7.83 15.03 9.92
CA SER A 59 -8.01 15.58 8.58
C SER A 59 -8.80 14.59 7.75
N ALA A 60 -9.81 15.08 7.02
CA ALA A 60 -10.69 14.53 5.98
C ALA A 60 -10.46 13.12 5.37
N ARG A 61 -9.31 12.47 5.57
CA ARG A 61 -8.94 11.10 5.14
C ARG A 61 -9.96 10.02 5.55
N HIS A 62 -10.64 10.18 6.69
CA HIS A 62 -11.65 9.21 7.14
C HIS A 62 -13.04 9.42 6.51
N LEU A 63 -13.29 10.52 5.79
CA LEU A 63 -14.61 10.79 5.26
C LEU A 63 -14.98 9.87 4.09
N PHE A 64 -14.01 9.38 3.32
CA PHE A 64 -14.29 8.64 2.07
C PHE A 64 -13.63 7.26 2.02
N GLN A 65 -13.04 6.80 3.13
CA GLN A 65 -12.20 5.60 3.14
C GLN A 65 -13.00 4.31 2.87
N ASP A 66 -14.26 4.25 3.32
CA ASP A 66 -15.13 3.08 3.17
C ASP A 66 -15.70 2.92 1.74
N ALA A 67 -15.84 4.04 1.00
CA ALA A 67 -16.34 4.04 -0.38
C ALA A 67 -15.26 3.65 -1.42
N LEU A 68 -13.97 3.72 -1.05
CA LEU A 68 -12.83 3.65 -1.98
C LEU A 68 -12.04 2.33 -1.92
N ILE A 69 -12.61 1.28 -1.31
CA ILE A 69 -11.92 -0.02 -1.20
C ILE A 69 -11.85 -0.71 -2.57
N PHE A 70 -10.84 -0.37 -3.36
CA PHE A 70 -10.29 -1.26 -4.37
C PHE A 70 -9.48 -2.34 -3.65
N LYS A 71 -10.08 -3.51 -3.42
CA LYS A 71 -9.32 -4.67 -2.95
C LYS A 71 -8.24 -4.98 -3.99
N SER A 72 -6.98 -4.84 -3.61
CA SER A 72 -5.78 -5.20 -4.40
C SER A 72 -5.68 -6.71 -4.73
N GLY A 73 -6.77 -7.49 -4.63
CA GLY A 73 -6.80 -8.95 -4.75
C GLY A 73 -7.66 -9.51 -5.89
N GLU A 74 -8.30 -8.68 -6.72
CA GLU A 74 -9.01 -9.20 -7.89
C GLU A 74 -8.04 -9.44 -9.04
N ASN A 75 -7.70 -10.72 -9.25
CA ASN A 75 -7.04 -11.19 -10.46
C ASN A 75 -7.82 -10.67 -11.68
N PHE A 76 -7.12 -9.91 -12.53
CA PHE A 76 -7.66 -9.34 -13.77
C PHE A 76 -8.06 -10.47 -14.73
N GLN A 77 -9.33 -10.87 -14.72
CA GLN A 77 -9.90 -11.72 -15.75
C GLN A 77 -10.16 -10.88 -17.01
N THR A 78 -9.41 -11.14 -18.08
CA THR A 78 -9.79 -10.79 -19.43
C THR A 78 -10.86 -11.78 -19.90
N LYS A 79 -12.13 -11.38 -19.92
CA LYS A 79 -13.14 -12.05 -20.74
C LYS A 79 -12.93 -11.62 -22.19
N GLY A 80 -12.63 -12.61 -23.03
CA GLY A 80 -12.48 -12.42 -24.46
C GLY A 80 -13.81 -12.16 -25.15
N ILE A 81 -13.76 -11.29 -26.16
CA ILE A 81 -14.62 -11.36 -27.33
C ILE A 81 -13.66 -11.16 -28.51
N GLY A 82 -13.62 -12.17 -29.37
CA GLY A 82 -12.78 -12.18 -30.56
C GLY A 82 -13.34 -11.26 -31.63
N THR A 83 -12.44 -10.63 -32.37
CA THR A 83 -12.68 -10.25 -33.75
C THR A 83 -11.33 -10.30 -34.45
N GLU A 84 -11.21 -11.26 -35.35
CA GLU A 84 -10.08 -11.39 -36.27
C GLU A 84 -9.97 -10.13 -37.13
N THR A 85 -8.77 -9.58 -37.24
CA THR A 85 -8.30 -9.08 -38.53
C THR A 85 -6.78 -9.17 -38.57
N VAL A 86 -6.34 -9.89 -39.59
CA VAL A 86 -4.99 -10.31 -39.95
C VAL A 86 -4.12 -9.11 -40.30
N LEU A 87 -2.88 -9.07 -39.82
CA LEU A 87 -1.75 -8.51 -40.54
C LEU A 87 -0.49 -9.32 -40.21
N THR A 88 -0.05 -10.06 -41.23
CA THR A 88 1.20 -10.82 -41.38
C THR A 88 2.44 -9.90 -41.37
N VAL A 89 3.56 -10.35 -40.81
CA VAL A 89 4.91 -10.41 -41.44
C VAL A 89 5.87 -11.21 -40.55
N ASP A 90 6.25 -12.37 -41.09
CA ASP A 90 7.52 -13.09 -41.13
C ASP A 90 8.52 -13.21 -39.97
N ARG A 91 8.91 -14.47 -39.81
CA ARG A 91 9.84 -15.11 -38.87
C ARG A 91 11.08 -15.53 -39.65
N PRO A 92 12.32 -15.30 -39.17
CA PRO A 92 13.46 -16.04 -39.69
C PRO A 92 13.76 -17.26 -38.81
N LEU A 93 13.78 -18.41 -39.47
CA LEU A 93 14.12 -19.73 -38.99
C LEU A 93 15.65 -19.87 -38.84
N CYS A 94 16.09 -20.61 -37.82
CA CYS A 94 17.44 -21.16 -37.74
C CYS A 94 17.71 -22.17 -38.88
N PRO A 95 18.96 -22.31 -39.36
CA PRO A 95 19.38 -23.53 -40.03
C PRO A 95 20.39 -24.35 -39.21
N ARG A 96 20.22 -25.67 -39.27
CA ARG A 96 21.19 -26.70 -38.83
C ARG A 96 22.16 -27.04 -39.97
N ARG A 97 23.41 -27.36 -39.57
CA ARG A 97 24.41 -28.29 -40.14
C ARG A 97 24.62 -28.34 -41.66
N LEU A 98 25.87 -28.12 -42.08
CA LEU A 98 26.54 -28.86 -43.16
C LEU A 98 28.04 -29.01 -42.84
N SER A 99 28.51 -30.25 -42.96
CA SER A 99 29.91 -30.70 -42.99
C SER A 99 30.53 -30.48 -44.38
N PHE A 100 31.85 -30.28 -44.47
CA PHE A 100 32.79 -31.11 -45.25
C PHE A 100 34.22 -30.53 -45.24
N ASP A 101 35.17 -31.45 -45.45
CA ASP A 101 36.63 -31.43 -45.30
C ASP A 101 37.41 -30.34 -46.05
N SER A 102 38.61 -30.01 -45.52
CA SER A 102 39.84 -29.95 -46.33
C SER A 102 41.13 -29.83 -45.48
N LYS A 103 41.90 -30.91 -45.56
CA LYS A 103 43.34 -31.24 -45.35
C LYS A 103 44.44 -30.17 -45.08
N HIS A 104 45.49 -30.70 -44.40
CA HIS A 104 46.92 -30.34 -44.34
C HIS A 104 47.29 -29.13 -43.44
N SER A 105 48.28 -29.13 -42.54
CA SER A 105 49.57 -29.85 -42.51
C SER A 105 50.28 -29.74 -41.13
N LEU A 106 51.09 -30.77 -40.82
CA LEU A 106 52.39 -30.81 -40.10
C LEU A 106 52.50 -30.57 -38.57
N ASP A 107 52.79 -31.69 -37.91
CA ASP A 107 53.48 -32.01 -36.63
C ASP A 107 54.86 -31.32 -36.40
N PRO A 108 55.65 -31.60 -35.32
CA PRO A 108 55.36 -32.21 -34.00
C PRO A 108 56.11 -31.49 -32.82
N ASP A 109 55.86 -31.88 -31.55
CA ASP A 109 56.96 -32.39 -30.68
C ASP A 109 56.56 -32.83 -29.24
N ASN A 110 57.20 -33.94 -28.86
CA ASN A 110 57.52 -34.51 -27.54
C ASN A 110 56.39 -35.04 -26.63
N ALA A 111 56.15 -36.35 -26.55
CA ALA A 111 56.97 -37.47 -26.04
C ALA A 111 56.90 -37.68 -24.52
N LEU A 112 56.24 -38.77 -24.10
CA LEU A 112 56.77 -39.91 -23.32
C LEU A 112 55.57 -40.83 -22.94
N LYS A 113 55.44 -42.02 -23.54
CA LYS A 113 55.89 -43.35 -23.02
C LYS A 113 55.22 -43.73 -21.69
N LYS A 114 54.76 -44.94 -21.41
CA LYS A 114 54.61 -46.26 -22.10
C LYS A 114 54.02 -47.16 -21.00
N ALA A 115 53.08 -48.05 -21.32
CA ALA A 115 53.13 -49.47 -20.92
C ALA A 115 51.85 -50.18 -21.40
N ALA A 116 52.04 -51.01 -22.42
CA ALA A 116 51.11 -52.06 -22.81
C ALA A 116 51.50 -53.34 -22.07
N PHE A 117 50.51 -54.15 -21.69
CA PHE A 117 50.66 -55.60 -21.61
C PHE A 117 49.38 -56.27 -22.13
N HIS A 118 49.56 -57.10 -23.16
CA HIS A 118 48.60 -58.09 -23.61
C HIS A 118 48.81 -59.38 -22.83
N HIS A 119 47.72 -60.03 -22.39
CA HIS A 119 47.62 -61.50 -22.39
C HIS A 119 46.16 -61.92 -22.61
N LYS A 120 46.02 -63.10 -23.22
CA LYS A 120 44.86 -63.63 -23.94
C LYS A 120 44.25 -64.81 -23.15
N ALA A 121 42.92 -64.90 -23.18
CA ALA A 121 42.04 -66.06 -22.95
C ALA A 121 41.94 -66.72 -21.55
N SER A 122 40.74 -66.74 -20.97
CA SER A 122 39.88 -67.94 -20.91
C SER A 122 38.48 -67.62 -20.38
N SER A 123 37.57 -68.52 -20.68
CA SER A 123 36.11 -68.60 -20.48
C SER A 123 35.55 -68.29 -19.09
N GLU A 124 34.28 -67.84 -19.13
CA GLU A 124 33.20 -68.03 -18.15
C GLU A 124 33.45 -67.55 -16.73
N ASP A 125 32.88 -66.38 -16.42
CA ASP A 125 32.06 -66.28 -15.20
C ASP A 125 31.01 -65.17 -15.33
N VAL A 126 29.80 -65.54 -14.94
CA VAL A 126 28.59 -64.73 -14.92
C VAL A 126 28.74 -63.65 -13.84
N LEU A 127 28.81 -62.37 -14.25
CA LEU A 127 28.47 -61.27 -13.36
C LEU A 127 27.91 -60.09 -14.18
N THR A 128 26.58 -60.04 -14.26
CA THR A 128 25.83 -58.86 -14.66
C THR A 128 26.28 -57.66 -13.82
N LYS A 129 27.07 -56.77 -14.43
CA LYS A 129 27.32 -55.43 -13.90
C LYS A 129 25.98 -54.69 -13.86
N GLU A 130 25.39 -54.59 -12.67
CA GLU A 130 24.36 -53.60 -12.39
C GLU A 130 24.92 -52.22 -12.72
N THR A 131 24.41 -51.64 -13.79
CA THR A 131 24.60 -50.24 -14.14
C THR A 131 23.99 -49.43 -13.00
N LYS A 132 24.83 -48.80 -12.17
CA LYS A 132 24.37 -47.87 -11.12
C LYS A 132 23.34 -46.90 -11.72
N PRO A 133 22.13 -46.79 -11.15
CA PRO A 133 21.12 -45.88 -11.69
C PRO A 133 21.65 -44.44 -11.62
N THR A 134 21.61 -43.74 -12.75
CA THR A 134 21.91 -42.30 -12.81
C THR A 134 21.06 -41.56 -11.76
N PRO A 135 21.66 -40.70 -10.92
CA PRO A 135 20.92 -40.00 -9.88
C PRO A 135 19.83 -39.14 -10.53
N VAL A 136 18.59 -39.38 -10.10
CA VAL A 136 17.42 -38.64 -10.55
C VAL A 136 17.61 -37.18 -10.18
N ASN A 137 17.62 -36.30 -11.19
CA ASN A 137 17.79 -34.86 -11.03
C ASN A 137 16.42 -34.18 -11.27
N ASN A 138 16.05 -33.23 -10.42
CA ASN A 138 14.78 -32.50 -10.54
C ASN A 138 14.58 -31.83 -11.91
N LYS A 139 15.65 -31.39 -12.56
CA LYS A 139 15.61 -30.84 -13.93
C LYS A 139 15.17 -31.89 -14.94
N LYS A 140 15.78 -33.07 -14.88
CA LYS A 140 15.47 -34.20 -15.75
C LYS A 140 14.01 -34.63 -15.59
N LEU A 141 13.55 -34.81 -14.35
CA LEU A 141 12.13 -35.08 -14.05
C LEU A 141 11.20 -33.99 -14.62
N SER A 142 11.56 -32.71 -14.49
CA SER A 142 10.73 -31.61 -14.99
C SER A 142 10.74 -31.42 -16.52
N GLU A 143 11.64 -32.11 -17.21
CA GLU A 143 11.73 -32.14 -18.68
C GLU A 143 11.02 -33.37 -19.25
N GLU A 144 11.08 -34.49 -18.53
CA GLU A 144 10.47 -35.76 -18.93
C GLU A 144 8.97 -35.84 -18.56
N CYS A 145 8.56 -35.23 -17.45
CA CYS A 145 7.17 -35.22 -16.99
C CYS A 145 6.40 -33.98 -17.49
N SER A 146 5.14 -34.20 -17.88
CA SER A 146 4.24 -33.16 -18.40
C SER A 146 3.21 -32.66 -17.39
N SER A 147 2.86 -33.51 -16.41
CA SER A 147 1.88 -33.26 -15.36
C SER A 147 2.48 -33.41 -13.96
N LEU A 148 1.74 -32.98 -12.92
CA LEU A 148 2.13 -33.24 -11.52
C LEU A 148 1.99 -34.72 -11.17
N SER A 149 1.02 -35.40 -11.77
CA SER A 149 0.78 -36.83 -11.57
C SER A 149 1.87 -37.68 -12.20
N ASP A 150 2.40 -37.30 -13.38
CA ASP A 150 3.50 -38.03 -14.05
C ASP A 150 4.74 -38.12 -13.14
N VAL A 151 5.00 -37.06 -12.35
CA VAL A 151 6.11 -37.06 -11.39
C VAL A 151 5.87 -38.03 -10.23
N LEU A 152 4.59 -38.19 -9.83
CA LEU A 152 4.20 -39.14 -8.79
C LEU A 152 4.16 -40.57 -9.30
N ASP A 153 3.83 -40.78 -10.58
CA ASP A 153 3.93 -42.08 -11.26
C ASP A 153 5.40 -42.55 -11.31
N GLU A 154 6.31 -41.69 -11.76
CA GLU A 154 7.76 -42.00 -11.76
C GLU A 154 8.29 -42.25 -10.34
N PHE A 155 7.78 -41.53 -9.34
CA PHE A 155 8.09 -41.81 -7.93
C PHE A 155 7.59 -43.19 -7.49
N SER A 156 6.38 -43.58 -7.88
CA SER A 156 5.81 -44.88 -7.51
C SER A 156 6.55 -46.05 -8.15
N GLU A 157 7.04 -45.88 -9.38
CA GLU A 157 7.84 -46.89 -10.06
C GLU A 157 9.26 -46.98 -9.48
N ARG A 158 9.89 -45.83 -9.21
CA ARG A 158 11.28 -45.73 -8.79
C ARG A 158 11.46 -44.63 -7.72
N PRO A 159 11.15 -44.92 -6.44
CA PRO A 159 11.35 -43.96 -5.36
C PRO A 159 12.86 -43.80 -5.09
N THR A 160 13.37 -42.59 -5.28
CA THR A 160 14.80 -42.28 -5.11
C THR A 160 15.04 -41.19 -4.06
N PHE A 161 16.14 -41.32 -3.33
CA PHE A 161 16.64 -40.25 -2.48
C PHE A 161 17.39 -39.20 -3.34
N PRO A 162 17.19 -37.89 -3.12
CA PRO A 162 16.29 -37.28 -2.15
C PRO A 162 14.86 -37.03 -2.67
N SER A 163 13.86 -37.22 -1.80
CA SER A 163 12.44 -36.93 -2.09
C SER A 163 12.17 -35.48 -2.49
N SER A 164 13.06 -34.56 -2.13
CA SER A 164 13.00 -33.14 -2.51
C SER A 164 12.99 -32.92 -4.03
N ASN A 165 13.55 -33.86 -4.81
CA ASN A 165 13.61 -33.74 -6.26
C ASN A 165 12.23 -33.79 -6.90
N TYR A 166 11.34 -34.64 -6.40
CA TYR A 166 9.97 -34.78 -6.92
C TYR A 166 9.14 -33.53 -6.63
N PHE A 167 9.15 -33.02 -5.40
CA PHE A 167 8.46 -31.76 -5.06
C PHE A 167 9.01 -30.57 -5.85
N SER A 168 10.32 -30.49 -6.03
CA SER A 168 10.96 -29.44 -6.82
C SER A 168 10.56 -29.54 -8.30
N ALA A 169 10.56 -30.74 -8.88
CA ALA A 169 10.15 -30.99 -10.26
C ALA A 169 8.68 -30.62 -10.48
N MET A 170 7.79 -31.09 -9.59
CA MET A 170 6.38 -30.72 -9.56
C MET A 170 6.19 -29.20 -9.55
N TRP A 171 6.93 -28.47 -8.71
CA TRP A 171 6.86 -27.02 -8.68
C TRP A 171 7.38 -26.35 -9.96
N ILE A 172 8.45 -26.88 -10.58
CA ILE A 172 8.97 -26.38 -11.86
C ILE A 172 7.94 -26.57 -12.97
N ILE A 173 7.28 -27.73 -13.03
CA ILE A 173 6.20 -28.02 -13.98
C ILE A 173 5.02 -27.07 -13.74
N ALA A 174 4.56 -26.96 -12.49
CA ALA A 174 3.46 -26.09 -12.11
C ALA A 174 3.71 -24.63 -12.50
N LYS A 175 4.96 -24.13 -12.44
CA LYS A 175 5.29 -22.75 -12.86
C LYS A 175 5.00 -22.47 -14.33
N ARG A 176 5.07 -23.49 -15.21
CA ARG A 176 4.86 -23.36 -16.65
C ARG A 176 3.38 -23.38 -17.04
N MET A 177 2.50 -23.81 -16.13
CA MET A 177 1.06 -23.97 -16.35
C MET A 177 0.27 -22.66 -16.16
N SER A 178 -0.88 -22.56 -16.81
CA SER A 178 -1.87 -21.51 -16.54
C SER A 178 -2.49 -21.67 -15.13
N ASP A 179 -3.09 -20.63 -14.57
CA ASP A 179 -3.63 -20.71 -13.21
C ASP A 179 -4.84 -21.66 -13.08
N ASP A 180 -5.61 -21.83 -14.16
CA ASP A 180 -6.70 -22.81 -14.19
C ASP A 180 -6.16 -24.23 -14.27
N GLN A 181 -5.14 -24.46 -15.10
CA GLN A 181 -4.48 -25.76 -15.18
C GLN A 181 -3.80 -26.13 -13.85
N LYS A 182 -3.10 -25.18 -13.21
CA LYS A 182 -2.52 -25.38 -11.87
C LYS A 182 -3.55 -25.83 -10.85
N ARG A 183 -4.78 -25.31 -10.90
CA ARG A 183 -5.85 -25.69 -9.95
C ARG A 183 -6.27 -27.15 -10.14
N VAL A 184 -6.48 -27.57 -11.38
CA VAL A 184 -6.85 -28.95 -11.73
C VAL A 184 -5.71 -29.91 -11.37
N GLU A 185 -4.49 -29.62 -11.80
CA GLU A 185 -3.31 -30.44 -11.56
C GLU A 185 -3.04 -30.62 -10.06
N LYS A 186 -3.18 -29.56 -9.26
CA LYS A 186 -3.03 -29.67 -7.80
C LYS A 186 -4.06 -30.62 -7.20
N GLN A 187 -5.30 -30.59 -7.69
CA GLN A 187 -6.33 -31.50 -7.21
C GLN A 187 -6.02 -32.96 -7.57
N LEU A 188 -5.49 -33.21 -8.77
CA LEU A 188 -5.02 -34.54 -9.18
C LEU A 188 -3.85 -35.01 -8.33
N MET A 189 -2.86 -34.14 -8.08
CA MET A 189 -1.73 -34.42 -7.20
C MET A 189 -2.18 -34.85 -5.79
N PHE A 190 -3.14 -34.14 -5.18
CA PHE A 190 -3.64 -34.49 -3.85
C PHE A 190 -4.44 -35.79 -3.80
N ASN A 191 -5.07 -36.20 -4.91
CA ASN A 191 -5.84 -37.43 -5.00
C ASN A 191 -4.99 -38.64 -5.44
N HIS A 192 -3.74 -38.41 -5.82
CA HIS A 192 -2.85 -39.45 -6.31
C HIS A 192 -2.40 -40.39 -5.17
N PRO A 193 -2.44 -41.73 -5.36
CA PRO A 193 -2.11 -42.68 -4.30
C PRO A 193 -0.68 -42.52 -3.76
N ALA A 194 0.30 -42.30 -4.66
CA ALA A 194 1.70 -42.16 -4.29
C ALA A 194 2.05 -40.84 -3.57
N PHE A 195 1.13 -39.86 -3.51
CA PHE A 195 1.39 -38.57 -2.87
C PHE A 195 1.65 -38.71 -1.37
N ASN A 196 0.89 -39.57 -0.69
CA ASN A 196 1.05 -39.82 0.74
C ASN A 196 2.39 -40.50 1.04
N GLU A 197 2.78 -41.48 0.22
CA GLU A 197 4.06 -42.19 0.35
C GLU A 197 5.25 -41.24 0.18
N LEU A 198 5.19 -40.34 -0.81
CA LEU A 198 6.20 -39.30 -1.02
C LEU A 198 6.28 -38.35 0.19
N CYS A 199 5.13 -37.97 0.78
CA CYS A 199 5.10 -37.13 1.99
C CYS A 199 5.77 -37.83 3.19
N GLU A 200 5.47 -39.12 3.41
CA GLU A 200 6.10 -39.90 4.49
C GLU A 200 7.60 -40.10 4.29
N GLN A 201 8.02 -40.38 3.06
CA GLN A 201 9.43 -40.51 2.73
C GLN A 201 10.17 -39.20 2.97
N MET A 202 9.60 -38.07 2.54
CA MET A 202 10.17 -36.75 2.78
C MET A 202 10.32 -36.43 4.28
N MET A 203 9.34 -36.80 5.11
CA MET A 203 9.46 -36.61 6.57
C MET A 203 10.61 -37.43 7.16
N ARG A 204 10.77 -38.70 6.74
CA ARG A 204 11.87 -39.58 7.19
C ARG A 204 13.24 -39.04 6.77
N GLU A 205 13.35 -38.55 5.53
CA GLU A 205 14.60 -38.06 4.94
C GLU A 205 15.01 -36.66 5.41
N SER A 206 14.06 -35.86 5.90
CA SER A 206 14.27 -34.44 6.24
C SER A 206 15.47 -34.16 7.17
N LYS A 207 15.78 -35.09 8.09
CA LYS A 207 16.88 -34.96 9.05
C LYS A 207 18.26 -35.20 8.45
N ILE A 208 18.36 -36.03 7.41
CA ILE A 208 19.62 -36.46 6.80
C ILE A 208 19.92 -35.75 5.48
N MET A 209 18.89 -35.18 4.85
CA MET A 209 19.05 -34.45 3.60
C MET A 209 19.81 -33.13 3.79
N HIS A 210 20.55 -32.71 2.76
CA HIS A 210 21.24 -31.42 2.79
C HIS A 210 20.25 -30.26 2.97
N TYR A 211 20.69 -29.21 3.67
CA TYR A 211 19.81 -28.13 4.14
C TYR A 211 19.14 -27.36 2.99
N ASP A 212 19.85 -27.16 1.89
CA ASP A 212 19.31 -26.47 0.72
C ASP A 212 18.13 -27.24 0.09
N HIS A 213 18.26 -28.55 -0.10
CA HIS A 213 17.21 -29.44 -0.59
C HIS A 213 16.00 -29.48 0.34
N LEU A 214 16.23 -29.45 1.66
CA LEU A 214 15.17 -29.32 2.67
C LEU A 214 14.39 -28.02 2.50
N LEU A 215 15.10 -26.90 2.30
CA LEU A 215 14.47 -25.60 2.18
C LEU A 215 13.78 -25.42 0.82
N PHE A 216 14.37 -25.90 -0.28
CA PHE A 216 13.76 -25.87 -1.61
C PHE A 216 12.50 -26.74 -1.68
N SER A 217 12.50 -27.91 -1.04
CA SER A 217 11.31 -28.75 -0.96
C SER A 217 10.22 -28.09 -0.13
N LEU A 218 10.54 -27.52 1.04
CA LEU A 218 9.56 -26.74 1.82
C LEU A 218 8.99 -25.57 1.00
N HIS A 219 9.84 -24.84 0.28
CA HIS A 219 9.41 -23.78 -0.62
C HIS A 219 8.44 -24.32 -1.70
N ALA A 220 8.81 -25.41 -2.37
CA ALA A 220 7.98 -26.03 -3.39
C ALA A 220 6.62 -26.44 -2.82
N MET A 221 6.58 -27.06 -1.65
CA MET A 221 5.34 -27.47 -0.98
C MET A 221 4.40 -26.30 -0.69
N VAL A 222 4.94 -25.20 -0.16
CA VAL A 222 4.15 -23.98 0.09
C VAL A 222 3.56 -23.42 -1.20
N LYS A 223 4.33 -23.43 -2.29
CA LYS A 223 3.86 -22.92 -3.60
C LYS A 223 2.90 -23.87 -4.33
N LEU A 224 3.07 -25.17 -4.14
CA LEU A 224 2.11 -26.19 -4.57
C LEU A 224 0.79 -26.09 -3.78
N GLY A 225 0.79 -25.40 -2.64
CA GLY A 225 -0.42 -25.12 -1.86
C GLY A 225 -0.74 -26.22 -0.86
N ILE A 226 0.26 -27.00 -0.44
CA ILE A 226 0.11 -27.96 0.65
C ILE A 226 -0.24 -27.18 1.93
N PRO A 227 -1.33 -27.52 2.63
CA PRO A 227 -1.75 -26.75 3.80
C PRO A 227 -0.70 -26.71 4.90
N GLN A 228 -0.48 -25.52 5.46
CA GLN A 228 0.56 -25.29 6.48
C GLN A 228 0.37 -26.13 7.75
N ASN A 229 -0.87 -26.53 8.07
CA ASN A 229 -1.21 -27.31 9.26
C ASN A 229 -1.00 -28.82 9.10
N THR A 230 -0.53 -29.27 7.94
CA THR A 230 -0.17 -30.68 7.73
C THR A 230 1.03 -31.08 8.58
N LEU A 231 1.06 -32.36 9.00
CA LEU A 231 2.20 -32.91 9.72
C LEU A 231 3.52 -32.76 8.93
N LEU A 232 3.46 -32.93 7.61
CA LEU A 232 4.59 -32.72 6.70
C LEU A 232 5.19 -31.32 6.86
N VAL A 233 4.39 -30.27 6.62
CA VAL A 233 4.89 -28.89 6.66
C VAL A 233 5.38 -28.52 8.06
N GLN A 234 4.66 -28.93 9.11
CA GLN A 234 5.07 -28.66 10.49
C GLN A 234 6.37 -29.39 10.88
N THR A 235 6.57 -30.62 10.42
CA THR A 235 7.80 -31.38 10.64
C THR A 235 8.97 -30.70 9.94
N LEU A 236 8.82 -30.31 8.67
CA LEU A 236 9.88 -29.64 7.94
C LEU A 236 10.22 -28.27 8.54
N LEU A 237 9.22 -27.49 8.97
CA LEU A 237 9.47 -26.22 9.67
C LEU A 237 10.29 -26.43 10.93
N ARG A 238 10.01 -27.50 11.69
CA ARG A 238 10.77 -27.82 12.89
C ARG A 238 12.20 -28.24 12.60
N VAL A 239 12.42 -29.07 11.58
CA VAL A 239 13.77 -29.48 11.16
C VAL A 239 14.57 -28.28 10.62
N VAL A 240 13.94 -27.41 9.84
CA VAL A 240 14.54 -26.14 9.37
C VAL A 240 14.92 -25.24 10.54
N GLN A 241 14.11 -25.21 11.59
CA GLN A 241 14.39 -24.46 12.82
C GLN A 241 15.60 -25.01 13.56
N GLU A 242 15.68 -26.33 13.75
CA GLU A 242 16.78 -27.00 14.46
C GLU A 242 18.11 -26.83 13.71
N ARG A 243 18.06 -26.81 12.38
CA ARG A 243 19.23 -26.70 11.50
C ARG A 243 19.47 -25.31 10.94
N ILE A 244 18.84 -24.27 11.51
CA ILE A 244 18.85 -22.92 10.94
C ILE A 244 20.28 -22.33 10.79
N ASN A 245 21.24 -22.78 11.60
CA ASN A 245 22.62 -22.33 11.53
C ASN A 245 23.35 -22.75 10.23
N GLU A 246 22.87 -23.79 9.55
CA GLU A 246 23.36 -24.27 8.24
C GLU A 246 22.90 -23.38 7.07
N CYS A 247 22.04 -22.40 7.33
CA CYS A 247 21.46 -21.51 6.33
C CYS A 247 22.51 -20.58 5.71
N ASP A 248 22.91 -20.85 4.46
CA ASP A 248 23.76 -19.99 3.65
C ASP A 248 22.98 -18.79 3.06
N GLU A 249 23.65 -17.95 2.27
CA GLU A 249 22.99 -16.77 1.68
C GLU A 249 21.79 -17.14 0.79
N LYS A 250 21.91 -18.21 -0.01
CA LYS A 250 20.83 -18.67 -0.89
C LYS A 250 19.64 -19.14 -0.06
N CYS A 251 19.90 -19.88 1.01
CA CYS A 251 18.89 -20.35 1.93
C CYS A 251 18.24 -19.18 2.68
N LEU A 252 18.96 -18.11 3.04
CA LEU A 252 18.36 -16.92 3.66
C LEU A 252 17.29 -16.29 2.75
N SER A 253 17.57 -16.17 1.45
CA SER A 253 16.60 -15.63 0.48
C SER A 253 15.35 -16.51 0.36
N VAL A 254 15.54 -17.83 0.30
CA VAL A 254 14.44 -18.80 0.16
C VAL A 254 13.61 -18.88 1.43
N LEU A 255 14.26 -18.92 2.60
CA LEU A 255 13.60 -18.93 3.90
C LEU A 255 12.77 -17.65 4.10
N SER A 256 13.30 -16.49 3.69
CA SER A 256 12.56 -15.23 3.71
C SER A 256 11.29 -15.31 2.85
N ALA A 257 11.40 -15.85 1.63
CA ALA A 257 10.25 -16.01 0.73
C ALA A 257 9.21 -17.03 1.27
N ILE A 258 9.65 -18.08 1.95
CA ILE A 258 8.76 -19.05 2.61
C ILE A 258 7.98 -18.37 3.73
N LEU A 259 8.68 -17.68 4.64
CA LEU A 259 8.08 -17.05 5.83
C LEU A 259 7.14 -15.90 5.48
N GLU A 260 7.35 -15.24 4.34
CA GLU A 260 6.43 -14.24 3.81
C GLU A 260 5.15 -14.87 3.24
N ALA A 261 5.26 -16.02 2.59
CA ALA A 261 4.12 -16.70 1.97
C ALA A 261 3.22 -17.46 2.98
N MET A 262 3.75 -17.78 4.16
CA MET A 262 3.04 -18.54 5.20
C MET A 262 2.19 -17.63 6.11
N LYS A 263 1.07 -18.16 6.63
CA LYS A 263 0.29 -17.43 7.65
C LYS A 263 1.01 -17.49 9.01
N PRO A 264 0.81 -16.48 9.88
CA PRO A 264 1.40 -16.48 11.22
C PRO A 264 1.05 -17.76 12.00
N CYS A 265 2.07 -18.41 12.58
CA CYS A 265 1.93 -19.52 13.52
C CYS A 265 3.21 -19.65 14.35
N LYS A 266 3.14 -20.36 15.49
CA LYS A 266 4.26 -20.47 16.44
C LYS A 266 5.60 -20.85 15.78
N ASN A 267 5.60 -21.83 14.88
CA ASN A 267 6.83 -22.26 14.19
C ASN A 267 7.36 -21.19 13.22
N VAL A 268 6.48 -20.52 12.48
CA VAL A 268 6.84 -19.41 11.58
C VAL A 268 7.40 -18.23 12.36
N ASP A 269 6.81 -17.90 13.52
CA ASP A 269 7.26 -16.79 14.36
C ASP A 269 8.64 -17.07 14.98
N VAL A 270 8.87 -18.30 15.44
CA VAL A 270 10.18 -18.71 15.96
C VAL A 270 11.23 -18.74 14.86
N LEU A 271 10.90 -19.23 13.66
CA LEU A 271 11.80 -19.17 12.51
C LEU A 271 12.12 -17.73 12.09
N ARG A 272 11.13 -16.83 12.13
CA ARG A 272 11.35 -15.39 11.88
C ARG A 272 12.28 -14.78 12.93
N ALA A 273 12.13 -15.15 14.20
CA ALA A 273 13.05 -14.73 15.27
C ALA A 273 14.47 -15.28 15.05
N GLY A 274 14.60 -16.56 14.69
CA GLY A 274 15.89 -17.17 14.33
C GLY A 274 16.54 -16.49 13.12
N LEU A 275 15.75 -16.18 12.10
CA LEU A 275 16.20 -15.44 10.91
C LEU A 275 16.70 -14.04 11.27
N ARG A 276 16.04 -13.32 12.19
CA ARG A 276 16.50 -12.01 12.68
C ARG A 276 17.87 -12.10 13.35
N ILE A 277 18.11 -13.13 14.15
CA ILE A 277 19.41 -13.36 14.81
C ILE A 277 20.49 -13.66 13.76
N LEU A 278 20.21 -14.55 12.80
CA LEU A 278 21.14 -14.88 11.72
C LEU A 278 21.43 -13.68 10.82
N ALA A 279 20.40 -12.89 10.51
CA ALA A 279 20.57 -11.65 9.78
C ALA A 279 21.54 -10.75 10.54
N ASP A 280 21.30 -10.45 11.83
CA ASP A 280 22.17 -9.58 12.63
C ASP A 280 23.65 -9.99 12.64
N GLN A 281 23.92 -11.31 12.67
CA GLN A 281 25.26 -11.88 12.66
C GLN A 281 25.91 -11.89 11.27
N ARG A 282 25.12 -12.08 10.21
CA ARG A 282 25.63 -12.35 8.85
C ARG A 282 25.34 -11.23 7.84
N VAL A 283 24.69 -10.13 8.21
CA VAL A 283 24.31 -9.00 7.31
C VAL A 283 25.47 -8.60 6.41
N TRP A 284 26.67 -8.44 6.97
CA TRP A 284 27.82 -7.94 6.24
C TRP A 284 28.38 -8.92 5.20
N LYS A 285 28.10 -10.23 5.35
CA LYS A 285 28.52 -11.30 4.44
C LYS A 285 27.57 -11.50 3.26
N ILE A 286 26.43 -10.82 3.23
CA ILE A 286 25.47 -10.93 2.12
C ILE A 286 26.04 -10.17 0.92
N GLU A 287 26.15 -10.83 -0.22
CA GLU A 287 26.67 -10.22 -1.45
C GLU A 287 25.56 -9.83 -2.42
N ARG A 288 24.48 -10.62 -2.51
CA ARG A 288 23.40 -10.35 -3.48
C ARG A 288 22.35 -9.41 -2.90
N VAL A 289 22.08 -8.32 -3.63
CA VAL A 289 21.07 -7.32 -3.29
C VAL A 289 19.69 -7.93 -3.11
N PHE A 290 19.30 -8.88 -3.97
CA PHE A 290 18.01 -9.58 -3.84
C PHE A 290 17.86 -10.31 -2.49
N THR A 291 18.93 -10.96 -2.01
CA THR A 291 18.91 -11.62 -0.69
C THR A 291 18.71 -10.59 0.42
N LEU A 292 19.43 -9.46 0.34
CA LEU A 292 19.32 -8.37 1.31
C LEU A 292 17.90 -7.80 1.34
N GLN A 293 17.27 -7.59 0.19
CA GLN A 293 15.89 -7.10 0.08
C GLN A 293 14.88 -8.08 0.66
N ALA A 294 15.02 -9.37 0.35
CA ALA A 294 14.17 -10.42 0.89
C ALA A 294 14.26 -10.45 2.43
N LEU A 295 15.47 -10.28 2.98
CA LEU A 295 15.69 -10.20 4.42
C LEU A 295 15.06 -8.95 5.04
N ILE A 296 15.28 -7.76 4.47
CA ILE A 296 14.66 -6.51 4.93
C ILE A 296 13.14 -6.68 5.04
N ARG A 297 12.52 -7.24 3.99
CA ARG A 297 11.08 -7.48 3.92
C ARG A 297 10.60 -8.50 4.95
N CYS A 298 11.29 -9.64 5.10
CA CYS A 298 10.90 -10.71 6.01
C CYS A 298 11.16 -10.39 7.49
N VAL A 299 12.20 -9.61 7.80
CA VAL A 299 12.54 -9.16 9.15
C VAL A 299 11.39 -8.36 9.76
N GLY A 300 10.74 -7.53 8.94
CA GLY A 300 9.44 -6.94 9.21
C GLY A 300 9.43 -5.86 10.29
N ARG A 301 8.23 -5.43 10.68
CA ARG A 301 8.01 -4.28 11.56
C ARG A 301 8.55 -4.46 12.98
N ASP A 302 8.46 -5.66 13.54
CA ASP A 302 8.83 -5.94 14.95
C ASP A 302 10.32 -6.19 15.17
N ALA A 303 11.15 -5.92 14.18
CA ALA A 303 12.59 -6.09 14.30
C ALA A 303 13.21 -5.02 15.20
N PRO A 304 14.27 -5.36 15.97
CA PRO A 304 15.01 -4.38 16.74
C PRO A 304 15.55 -3.24 15.87
N ILE A 305 15.47 -2.00 16.35
CA ILE A 305 15.92 -0.80 15.62
C ILE A 305 17.39 -0.93 15.19
N ALA A 306 18.23 -1.54 16.02
CA ALA A 306 19.64 -1.80 15.71
C ALA A 306 19.81 -2.68 14.45
N LEU A 307 19.01 -3.74 14.31
CA LEU A 307 19.03 -4.61 13.13
C LEU A 307 18.54 -3.87 11.88
N LYS A 308 17.46 -3.07 11.99
CA LYS A 308 16.95 -2.24 10.89
C LYS A 308 18.03 -1.29 10.36
N ARG A 309 18.74 -0.61 11.27
CA ARG A 309 19.88 0.27 10.92
C ARG A 309 21.04 -0.49 10.28
N LYS A 310 21.38 -1.69 10.76
CA LYS A 310 22.43 -2.53 10.15
C LYS A 310 22.08 -2.91 8.71
N LEU A 311 20.82 -3.32 8.47
CA LEU A 311 20.34 -3.67 7.14
C LEU A 311 20.32 -2.45 6.20
N GLU A 312 19.89 -1.29 6.69
CA GLU A 312 19.97 -0.01 5.97
C GLU A 312 21.42 0.32 5.59
N MET A 313 22.37 0.28 6.55
CA MET A 313 23.77 0.56 6.27
C MET A 313 24.37 -0.39 5.24
N LYS A 314 24.01 -1.68 5.29
CA LYS A 314 24.43 -2.64 4.28
C LYS A 314 23.82 -2.33 2.91
N ALA A 315 22.54 -1.97 2.84
CA ALA A 315 21.89 -1.58 1.59
C ALA A 315 22.55 -0.34 0.96
N LEU A 316 22.90 0.66 1.77
CA LEU A 316 23.62 1.86 1.32
C LEU A 316 25.03 1.54 0.78
N ARG A 317 25.73 0.55 1.37
CA ARG A 317 27.06 0.13 0.89
C ARG A 317 27.03 -0.64 -0.43
N GLU A 318 25.91 -1.26 -0.76
CA GLU A 318 25.75 -2.06 -1.99
C GLU A 318 24.94 -1.31 -3.05
N LEU A 319 24.73 0.00 -2.87
CA LEU A 319 23.88 0.83 -3.72
C LEU A 319 24.37 0.85 -5.18
N ASP A 320 25.68 0.78 -5.38
CA ASP A 320 26.36 0.66 -6.68
C ASP A 320 25.97 -0.62 -7.45
N LYS A 321 25.54 -1.66 -6.75
CA LYS A 321 25.11 -2.95 -7.33
C LYS A 321 23.59 -3.05 -7.52
N PHE A 322 22.84 -1.99 -7.25
CA PHE A 322 21.39 -2.02 -7.43
C PHE A 322 21.07 -2.01 -8.93
N SER A 323 20.21 -2.94 -9.34
CA SER A 323 19.52 -2.85 -10.62
C SER A 323 18.29 -1.97 -10.47
N ASP A 324 17.72 -1.52 -11.58
CA ASP A 324 16.46 -0.75 -11.59
C ASP A 324 15.34 -1.48 -10.83
N LEU A 325 15.24 -2.79 -11.05
CA LEU A 325 14.26 -3.64 -10.39
C LEU A 325 14.50 -3.73 -8.88
N ASN A 326 15.77 -3.80 -8.46
CA ASN A 326 16.10 -3.77 -7.04
C ASN A 326 15.71 -2.42 -6.42
N SER A 327 16.01 -1.30 -7.07
CA SER A 327 15.64 0.03 -6.58
C SER A 327 14.12 0.21 -6.45
N GLN A 328 13.35 -0.29 -7.42
CA GLN A 328 11.90 -0.32 -7.37
C GLN A 328 11.37 -1.13 -6.17
N HIS A 329 11.87 -2.35 -5.96
CA HIS A 329 11.41 -3.23 -4.87
C HIS A 329 11.91 -2.81 -3.48
N MET A 330 12.91 -1.93 -3.40
CA MET A 330 13.43 -1.45 -2.11
C MET A 330 12.38 -0.64 -1.34
N PHE A 331 11.52 0.10 -2.04
CA PHE A 331 10.40 0.82 -1.44
C PHE A 331 9.51 -0.11 -0.62
N GLU A 332 9.06 -1.22 -1.22
CA GLU A 332 8.22 -2.21 -0.54
C GLU A 332 8.95 -2.89 0.61
N ALA A 333 10.24 -3.21 0.44
CA ALA A 333 11.03 -3.86 1.47
C ALA A 333 11.13 -2.96 2.72
N LEU A 334 11.45 -1.68 2.54
CA LEU A 334 11.51 -0.70 3.63
C LEU A 334 10.15 -0.47 4.28
N ALA A 335 9.07 -0.41 3.49
CA ALA A 335 7.71 -0.29 3.99
C ALA A 335 7.28 -1.51 4.84
N ALA A 336 7.63 -2.72 4.41
CA ALA A 336 7.41 -3.95 5.18
C ALA A 336 8.19 -3.95 6.50
N MET A 337 9.43 -3.42 6.50
CA MET A 337 10.24 -3.23 7.70
C MET A 337 9.76 -2.05 8.58
N ASN A 338 8.89 -1.18 8.05
CA ASN A 338 8.50 0.10 8.63
C ASN A 338 9.73 0.93 9.06
N HIS A 339 10.66 1.14 8.12
CA HIS A 339 11.89 1.87 8.36
C HIS A 339 12.12 2.92 7.27
N ARG A 340 12.02 4.20 7.65
CA ARG A 340 12.15 5.32 6.71
C ARG A 340 13.62 5.72 6.55
N SER A 341 14.31 5.11 5.60
CA SER A 341 15.64 5.54 5.16
C SER A 341 15.55 6.58 4.04
N VAL A 342 15.66 7.87 4.37
CA VAL A 342 15.51 8.95 3.38
C VAL A 342 16.59 8.88 2.30
N VAL A 343 17.86 8.68 2.70
CA VAL A 343 18.99 8.61 1.76
C VAL A 343 18.82 7.47 0.75
N LEU A 344 18.47 6.26 1.23
CA LEU A 344 18.30 5.11 0.35
C LEU A 344 17.10 5.30 -0.59
N LEU A 345 15.99 5.86 -0.08
CA LEU A 345 14.81 6.15 -0.87
C LEU A 345 15.06 7.24 -1.92
N ASP A 346 15.86 8.26 -1.61
CA ASP A 346 16.22 9.33 -2.55
C ASP A 346 17.04 8.77 -3.72
N GLU A 347 18.03 7.92 -3.45
CA GLU A 347 18.82 7.27 -4.50
C GLU A 347 17.99 6.29 -5.33
N CYS A 348 17.13 5.49 -4.68
CA CYS A 348 16.19 4.62 -5.41
C CYS A 348 15.20 5.44 -6.26
N SER A 349 14.77 6.62 -5.78
CA SER A 349 13.87 7.52 -6.52
C SER A 349 14.53 8.02 -7.80
N LYS A 350 15.81 8.41 -7.76
CA LYS A 350 16.56 8.83 -8.95
C LYS A 350 16.63 7.72 -10.00
N MET A 351 16.91 6.48 -9.58
CA MET A 351 16.96 5.33 -10.50
C MET A 351 15.58 5.02 -11.09
N VAL A 352 14.52 5.08 -10.29
CA VAL A 352 13.14 4.89 -10.76
C VAL A 352 12.77 5.92 -11.83
N LEU A 353 13.12 7.19 -11.60
CA LEU A 353 12.87 8.27 -12.55
C LEU A 353 13.65 8.09 -13.85
N GLY A 354 14.92 7.65 -13.76
CA GLY A 354 15.75 7.36 -14.93
C GLY A 354 15.22 6.22 -15.81
N ASN A 355 14.43 5.30 -15.25
CA ASN A 355 13.91 4.13 -15.96
C ASN A 355 12.37 4.02 -15.92
N ILE A 356 11.68 5.16 -15.85
CA ILE A 356 10.24 5.20 -15.62
C ILE A 356 9.40 4.62 -16.76
N HIS A 357 9.87 4.74 -18.01
CA HIS A 357 9.16 4.24 -19.19
C HIS A 357 9.03 2.71 -19.20
N GLY A 358 9.96 1.99 -18.58
CA GLY A 358 9.92 0.53 -18.42
C GLY A 358 9.17 0.07 -17.17
N CYS A 359 8.67 1.00 -16.34
CA CYS A 359 8.12 0.68 -15.03
C CYS A 359 6.69 0.13 -15.13
N PRO A 360 6.42 -1.12 -14.69
CA PRO A 360 5.08 -1.67 -14.72
C PRO A 360 4.12 -0.91 -13.79
N PHE A 361 2.85 -0.80 -14.17
CA PHE A 361 1.79 -0.18 -13.36
C PHE A 361 1.80 -0.61 -11.88
N LYS A 362 1.93 -1.91 -11.63
CA LYS A 362 1.93 -2.49 -10.29
C LYS A 362 3.09 -1.97 -9.45
N VAL A 363 4.24 -1.73 -10.07
CA VAL A 363 5.42 -1.19 -9.38
C VAL A 363 5.19 0.27 -9.02
N LEU A 364 4.64 1.09 -9.92
CA LEU A 364 4.30 2.49 -9.61
C LEU A 364 3.34 2.60 -8.42
N ILE A 365 2.31 1.75 -8.39
CA ILE A 365 1.39 1.64 -7.25
C ILE A 365 2.16 1.35 -5.97
N ASN A 366 2.99 0.31 -5.99
CA ASN A 366 3.70 -0.16 -4.81
C ASN A 366 4.67 0.90 -4.28
N ILE A 367 5.33 1.65 -5.17
CA ILE A 367 6.18 2.79 -4.81
C ILE A 367 5.36 3.86 -4.10
N LEU A 368 4.27 4.35 -4.70
CA LEU A 368 3.43 5.40 -4.10
C LEU A 368 2.80 4.97 -2.77
N GLN A 369 2.34 3.72 -2.66
CA GLN A 369 1.84 3.14 -1.42
C GLN A 369 2.93 3.07 -0.34
N SER A 370 4.13 2.62 -0.71
CA SER A 370 5.28 2.56 0.20
C SER A 370 5.68 3.96 0.68
N CYS A 371 5.63 4.96 -0.20
CA CYS A 371 5.89 6.35 0.17
C CYS A 371 4.90 6.84 1.23
N ARG A 372 3.61 6.53 1.06
CA ARG A 372 2.57 6.85 2.05
C ARG A 372 2.83 6.15 3.38
N ASP A 373 3.07 4.85 3.35
CA ASP A 373 3.25 4.02 4.54
C ASP A 373 4.50 4.44 5.34
N LEU A 374 5.57 4.84 4.65
CA LEU A 374 6.81 5.34 5.24
C LEU A 374 6.78 6.85 5.58
N ARG A 375 5.70 7.56 5.22
CA ARG A 375 5.62 9.04 5.29
C ARG A 375 6.79 9.72 4.56
N TYR A 376 7.25 9.11 3.47
CA TYR A 376 8.30 9.60 2.61
C TYR A 376 7.69 10.50 1.54
N HIS A 377 8.15 11.74 1.47
CA HIS A 377 7.63 12.75 0.57
C HIS A 377 8.78 13.23 -0.32
N ASN A 378 8.78 12.79 -1.57
CA ASN A 378 9.72 13.24 -2.59
C ASN A 378 8.92 13.81 -3.75
N LEU A 379 8.95 15.14 -3.87
CA LEU A 379 8.19 15.86 -4.88
C LEU A 379 8.66 15.54 -6.29
N ASP A 380 9.97 15.35 -6.50
CA ASP A 380 10.53 15.02 -7.81
C ASP A 380 10.07 13.64 -8.27
N LEU A 381 10.04 12.65 -7.36
CA LEU A 381 9.51 11.33 -7.65
C LEU A 381 8.02 11.39 -8.03
N PHE A 382 7.21 12.08 -7.21
CA PHE A 382 5.77 12.15 -7.45
C PHE A 382 5.44 12.91 -8.74
N LYS A 383 6.16 14.01 -8.99
CA LYS A 383 6.06 14.78 -10.23
C LYS A 383 6.46 13.94 -11.43
N GLY A 384 7.63 13.28 -11.41
CA GLY A 384 8.06 12.46 -12.53
C GLY A 384 7.12 11.30 -12.85
N ILE A 385 6.51 10.66 -11.84
CA ILE A 385 5.46 9.66 -12.05
C ILE A 385 4.21 10.29 -12.66
N ALA A 386 3.77 11.45 -12.16
CA ALA A 386 2.58 12.11 -12.68
C ALA A 386 2.77 12.65 -14.10
N ASP A 387 3.93 13.22 -14.42
CA ASP A 387 4.35 13.68 -15.75
C ASP A 387 4.37 12.51 -16.75
N TYR A 388 4.96 11.38 -16.36
CA TYR A 388 4.95 10.17 -17.18
C TYR A 388 3.52 9.70 -17.48
N VAL A 389 2.65 9.65 -16.46
CA VAL A 389 1.25 9.24 -16.64
C VAL A 389 0.46 10.25 -17.48
N ALA A 390 0.72 11.55 -17.32
CA ALA A 390 0.06 12.61 -18.09
C ALA A 390 0.44 12.55 -19.58
N THR A 391 1.73 12.39 -19.88
CA THR A 391 2.24 12.29 -21.25
C THR A 391 1.84 10.99 -21.96
N THR A 392 1.56 9.92 -21.21
CA THR A 392 1.17 8.62 -21.75
C THR A 392 -0.30 8.26 -21.50
N ILE A 393 -1.15 9.24 -21.13
CA ILE A 393 -2.51 9.02 -20.61
C ILE A 393 -3.42 8.19 -21.53
N ASP A 394 -3.16 8.17 -22.83
CA ASP A 394 -3.94 7.42 -23.82
C ASP A 394 -3.61 5.93 -23.86
N ILE A 395 -2.45 5.54 -23.34
CA ILE A 395 -2.05 4.13 -23.19
C ILE A 395 -2.71 3.52 -21.94
N TRP A 396 -3.06 4.34 -20.95
CA TRP A 396 -3.60 3.88 -19.67
C TRP A 396 -5.12 3.63 -19.72
N LYS A 397 -5.55 2.57 -19.04
CA LYS A 397 -6.99 2.35 -18.79
C LYS A 397 -7.49 3.39 -17.78
N LEU A 398 -8.72 3.87 -17.96
CA LEU A 398 -9.38 4.82 -17.06
C LEU A 398 -9.23 4.44 -15.57
N LYS A 399 -9.48 3.16 -15.23
CA LYS A 399 -9.37 2.64 -13.86
C LYS A 399 -7.95 2.76 -13.29
N GLN A 400 -6.91 2.63 -14.11
CA GLN A 400 -5.52 2.73 -13.68
C GLN A 400 -5.16 4.17 -13.31
N VAL A 401 -5.56 5.13 -14.14
CA VAL A 401 -5.35 6.57 -13.89
C VAL A 401 -6.10 7.00 -12.63
N ILE A 402 -7.37 6.61 -12.48
CA ILE A 402 -8.15 6.89 -11.26
C ILE A 402 -7.42 6.35 -10.01
N PHE A 403 -6.88 5.14 -10.08
CA PHE A 403 -6.20 4.55 -8.93
C PHE A 403 -4.91 5.31 -8.56
N LEU A 404 -4.14 5.76 -9.54
CA LEU A 404 -2.97 6.62 -9.31
C LEU A 404 -3.37 7.97 -8.72
N LEU A 405 -4.44 8.59 -9.22
CA LEU A 405 -4.99 9.83 -8.69
C LEU A 405 -5.42 9.69 -7.22
N ILE A 406 -6.05 8.56 -6.85
CA ILE A 406 -6.37 8.26 -5.45
C ILE A 406 -5.09 8.15 -4.61
N LEU A 407 -4.03 7.52 -5.12
CA LEU A 407 -2.76 7.44 -4.38
C LEU A 407 -2.11 8.82 -4.19
N PHE A 408 -2.15 9.68 -5.21
CA PHE A 408 -1.69 11.06 -5.08
C PHE A 408 -2.53 11.88 -4.11
N GLU A 409 -3.86 11.74 -4.12
CA GLU A 409 -4.76 12.36 -3.14
C GLU A 409 -4.40 11.95 -1.70
N ASN A 410 -4.12 10.65 -1.48
CA ASN A 410 -3.74 10.13 -0.17
C ASN A 410 -2.42 10.72 0.33
N LEU A 411 -1.49 10.98 -0.59
CA LEU A 411 -0.22 11.67 -0.35
C LEU A 411 -0.39 13.19 -0.22
N GLY A 412 -1.58 13.73 -0.49
CA GLY A 412 -1.84 15.17 -0.56
C GLY A 412 -1.16 15.85 -1.75
N PHE A 413 -0.75 15.09 -2.77
CA PHE A 413 -0.04 15.59 -3.93
C PHE A 413 -1.02 15.98 -5.04
N ARG A 414 -0.95 17.24 -5.49
CA ARG A 414 -1.78 17.78 -6.57
C ARG A 414 -0.91 18.02 -7.80
N HIS A 415 -1.09 17.21 -8.83
CA HIS A 415 -0.43 17.42 -10.12
C HIS A 415 -1.39 18.09 -11.10
N THR A 416 -1.16 19.36 -11.43
CA THR A 416 -2.07 20.16 -12.28
C THR A 416 -2.25 19.52 -13.65
N ASP A 417 -1.15 19.26 -14.35
CA ASP A 417 -1.20 18.90 -15.76
C ASP A 417 -1.85 17.52 -15.98
N LEU A 418 -1.61 16.59 -15.04
CA LEU A 418 -2.24 15.27 -15.06
C LEU A 418 -3.74 15.38 -14.84
N MET A 419 -4.15 16.19 -13.85
CA MET A 419 -5.56 16.40 -13.55
C MET A 419 -6.26 17.14 -14.71
N ASP A 420 -5.65 18.19 -15.27
CA ASP A 420 -6.20 18.94 -16.40
C ASP A 420 -6.44 18.04 -17.62
N VAL A 421 -5.45 17.23 -17.99
CA VAL A 421 -5.56 16.30 -19.13
C VAL A 421 -6.59 15.21 -18.85
N PHE A 422 -6.63 14.68 -17.62
CA PHE A 422 -7.63 13.69 -17.23
C PHE A 422 -9.06 14.27 -17.23
N MET A 423 -9.24 15.51 -16.78
CA MET A 423 -10.51 16.23 -16.80
C MET A 423 -11.04 16.34 -18.23
N LYS A 424 -10.20 16.77 -19.19
CA LYS A 424 -10.55 16.85 -20.61
C LYS A 424 -10.99 15.50 -21.18
N LYS A 425 -10.28 14.42 -20.80
CA LYS A 425 -10.62 13.05 -21.22
C LYS A 425 -11.99 12.61 -20.70
N VAL A 426 -12.32 12.97 -19.46
CA VAL A 426 -13.64 12.69 -18.85
C VAL A 426 -14.76 13.50 -19.53
N ILE A 427 -14.52 14.77 -19.85
CA ILE A 427 -15.49 15.61 -20.58
C ILE A 427 -15.73 15.04 -21.99
N ALA A 428 -14.69 14.59 -22.67
CA ALA A 428 -14.78 14.08 -24.04
C ALA A 428 -15.50 12.72 -24.15
N ASP A 429 -15.39 11.85 -23.14
CA ASP A 429 -16.02 10.52 -23.11
C ASP A 429 -16.66 10.19 -21.75
N PRO A 430 -17.80 10.83 -21.42
CA PRO A 430 -18.50 10.61 -20.15
C PRO A 430 -19.18 9.24 -20.09
N ALA A 431 -19.48 8.62 -21.24
CA ALA A 431 -20.14 7.31 -21.32
C ALA A 431 -19.26 6.18 -20.78
N SER A 432 -17.94 6.37 -20.75
CA SER A 432 -16.99 5.41 -20.16
C SER A 432 -17.06 5.30 -18.63
N LEU A 433 -17.71 6.27 -17.97
CA LEU A 433 -17.78 6.34 -16.52
C LEU A 433 -18.81 5.37 -15.96
N ASN A 434 -18.48 4.77 -14.81
CA ASN A 434 -19.43 4.06 -13.97
C ASN A 434 -19.56 4.79 -12.62
N MET A 435 -20.61 4.47 -11.86
CA MET A 435 -20.88 5.08 -10.54
C MET A 435 -19.65 5.13 -9.61
N LYS A 436 -18.87 4.03 -9.51
CA LYS A 436 -17.69 3.99 -8.63
C LYS A 436 -16.60 4.94 -9.13
N SER A 437 -16.34 4.95 -10.43
CA SER A 437 -15.40 5.88 -11.06
C SER A 437 -15.81 7.33 -10.82
N ILE A 438 -17.10 7.66 -10.95
CA ILE A 438 -17.62 9.02 -10.73
C ILE A 438 -17.34 9.48 -9.30
N ILE A 439 -17.70 8.67 -8.30
CA ILE A 439 -17.49 8.98 -6.87
C ILE A 439 -16.00 9.17 -6.57
N CYS A 440 -15.13 8.29 -7.10
CA CYS A 440 -13.68 8.39 -6.91
C CYS A 440 -13.12 9.70 -7.49
N ILE A 441 -13.53 10.05 -8.71
CA ILE A 441 -13.07 11.27 -9.38
C ILE A 441 -13.55 12.51 -8.60
N LEU A 442 -14.83 12.58 -8.25
CA LEU A 442 -15.37 13.68 -7.43
C LEU A 442 -14.61 13.83 -6.12
N HIS A 443 -14.32 12.72 -5.44
CA HIS A 443 -13.53 12.73 -4.22
C HIS A 443 -12.12 13.32 -4.44
N VAL A 444 -11.38 12.86 -5.45
CA VAL A 444 -10.03 13.36 -5.73
C VAL A 444 -10.04 14.86 -6.04
N TYR A 445 -10.90 15.30 -6.94
CA TYR A 445 -10.94 16.70 -7.38
C TYR A 445 -11.39 17.66 -6.28
N SER A 446 -12.40 17.25 -5.50
CA SER A 446 -12.85 18.03 -4.35
C SER A 446 -11.82 18.07 -3.23
N SER A 447 -11.19 16.93 -2.91
CA SER A 447 -10.22 16.81 -1.82
C SER A 447 -8.93 17.61 -2.09
N LEU A 448 -8.43 17.57 -3.33
CA LEU A 448 -7.28 18.36 -3.78
C LEU A 448 -7.65 19.78 -4.23
N ASN A 449 -8.94 20.15 -4.14
CA ASN A 449 -9.46 21.47 -4.51
C ASN A 449 -9.00 21.92 -5.90
N HIS A 450 -9.07 21.02 -6.89
CA HIS A 450 -8.52 21.27 -8.22
C HIS A 450 -9.57 21.89 -9.15
N PHE A 451 -9.18 22.98 -9.83
CA PHE A 451 -9.99 23.70 -10.81
C PHE A 451 -9.14 24.00 -12.07
N TYR A 452 -9.78 23.96 -13.24
CA TYR A 452 -9.13 24.22 -14.52
C TYR A 452 -9.96 25.17 -15.40
N LYS A 453 -9.59 26.46 -15.39
CA LYS A 453 -10.17 27.52 -16.25
C LYS A 453 -11.70 27.44 -16.33
N CYS A 454 -12.27 27.75 -17.50
CA CYS A 454 -13.72 27.65 -17.75
C CYS A 454 -14.22 26.20 -17.99
N GLN A 455 -13.35 25.17 -17.96
CA GLN A 455 -13.77 23.76 -18.13
C GLN A 455 -14.26 23.13 -16.82
N THR A 456 -13.97 23.77 -15.68
CA THR A 456 -14.42 23.31 -14.37
C THR A 456 -15.94 23.14 -14.29
N SER A 457 -16.70 24.11 -14.80
CA SER A 457 -18.17 24.08 -14.78
C SER A 457 -18.71 22.97 -15.66
N GLU A 458 -18.19 22.83 -16.88
CA GLU A 458 -18.54 21.77 -17.81
C GLU A 458 -18.26 20.39 -17.21
N PHE A 459 -17.09 20.20 -16.59
CA PHE A 459 -16.75 18.97 -15.88
C PHE A 459 -17.72 18.67 -14.74
N GLN A 460 -18.05 19.67 -13.91
CA GLN A 460 -19.00 19.51 -12.81
C GLN A 460 -20.40 19.09 -13.31
N GLU A 461 -20.88 19.71 -14.39
CA GLU A 461 -22.15 19.37 -15.03
C GLU A 461 -22.14 17.96 -15.63
N VAL A 462 -21.08 17.58 -16.35
CA VAL A 462 -20.90 16.23 -16.89
C VAL A 462 -20.95 15.18 -15.78
N MET A 463 -20.25 15.43 -14.67
CA MET A 463 -20.23 14.52 -13.52
C MET A 463 -21.59 14.44 -12.81
N ALA A 464 -22.29 15.57 -12.67
CA ALA A 464 -23.62 15.63 -12.07
C ALA A 464 -24.66 14.89 -12.92
N ASN A 465 -24.65 15.11 -14.23
CA ASN A 465 -25.54 14.44 -15.19
C ASN A 465 -25.28 12.93 -15.23
N SER A 466 -24.01 12.53 -15.30
CA SER A 466 -23.62 11.12 -15.28
C SER A 466 -24.07 10.41 -14.00
N LEU A 467 -23.93 11.06 -12.84
CA LEU A 467 -24.38 10.50 -11.57
C LEU A 467 -25.91 10.46 -11.44
N THR A 468 -26.61 11.44 -12.02
CA THR A 468 -28.07 11.50 -12.04
C THR A 468 -28.66 10.26 -12.71
N GLY A 469 -28.02 9.75 -13.78
CA GLY A 469 -28.38 8.48 -14.42
C GLY A 469 -28.31 7.24 -13.51
N TYR A 470 -27.60 7.32 -12.38
CA TYR A 470 -27.45 6.24 -11.41
C TYR A 470 -28.26 6.42 -10.12
N LEU A 471 -29.12 7.46 -10.03
CA LEU A 471 -29.86 7.79 -8.79
C LEU A 471 -30.69 6.65 -8.21
N HIS A 472 -31.23 5.76 -9.05
CA HIS A 472 -32.05 4.63 -8.57
C HIS A 472 -31.22 3.49 -7.95
N ASN A 473 -29.92 3.42 -8.24
CA ASN A 473 -29.04 2.32 -7.84
C ASN A 473 -27.95 2.74 -6.84
N ILE A 474 -27.80 4.06 -6.60
CA ILE A 474 -26.81 4.58 -5.67
C ILE A 474 -27.31 4.46 -4.22
N SER A 475 -26.43 4.04 -3.32
CA SER A 475 -26.75 4.05 -1.88
C SER A 475 -26.76 5.47 -1.32
N SER A 476 -27.55 5.71 -0.28
CA SER A 476 -27.63 6.99 0.43
C SER A 476 -26.25 7.51 0.85
N GLU A 477 -25.37 6.63 1.32
CA GLU A 477 -23.99 6.99 1.72
C GLU A 477 -23.14 7.45 0.52
N ASN A 478 -23.20 6.74 -0.60
CA ASN A 478 -22.45 7.10 -1.80
C ASN A 478 -22.98 8.40 -2.44
N LEU A 479 -24.28 8.63 -2.37
CA LEU A 479 -24.89 9.88 -2.80
C LEU A 479 -24.44 11.04 -1.89
N LEU A 480 -24.43 10.84 -0.57
CA LEU A 480 -23.92 11.82 0.40
C LEU A 480 -22.44 12.16 0.13
N ASN A 481 -21.61 11.15 -0.17
CA ASN A 481 -20.20 11.34 -0.52
C ASN A 481 -20.03 12.21 -1.78
N ALA A 482 -20.80 11.90 -2.83
CA ALA A 482 -20.74 12.66 -4.08
C ALA A 482 -21.22 14.10 -3.88
N VAL A 483 -22.35 14.30 -3.19
CA VAL A 483 -22.89 15.64 -2.91
C VAL A 483 -21.95 16.47 -2.05
N CYS A 484 -21.33 15.88 -1.01
CA CYS A 484 -20.30 16.59 -0.24
C CYS A 484 -19.11 17.00 -1.11
N SER A 485 -18.71 16.15 -2.05
CA SER A 485 -17.64 16.49 -3.00
C SER A 485 -18.02 17.68 -3.89
N PHE A 486 -19.26 17.72 -4.40
CA PHE A 486 -19.78 18.87 -5.15
C PHE A 486 -19.82 20.15 -4.30
N CYS A 487 -20.27 20.07 -3.05
CA CYS A 487 -20.27 21.20 -2.11
C CYS A 487 -18.86 21.79 -1.89
N LEU A 488 -17.85 20.93 -1.72
CA LEU A 488 -16.45 21.35 -1.61
C LEU A 488 -15.99 22.07 -2.87
N MET A 489 -16.41 21.58 -4.04
CA MET A 489 -16.13 22.17 -5.36
C MET A 489 -16.99 23.40 -5.71
N ASN A 490 -17.83 23.90 -4.79
CA ASN A 490 -18.74 25.02 -5.01
C ASN A 490 -19.77 24.79 -6.14
N HIS A 491 -20.25 23.55 -6.30
CA HIS A 491 -21.29 23.18 -7.26
C HIS A 491 -22.45 22.51 -6.54
N PHE A 492 -23.69 22.82 -6.92
CA PHE A 492 -24.87 22.43 -6.16
C PHE A 492 -25.96 21.82 -7.06
N PRO A 493 -25.77 20.57 -7.53
CA PRO A 493 -26.71 19.92 -8.42
C PRO A 493 -27.97 19.48 -7.65
N MET A 494 -29.04 20.29 -7.73
CA MET A 494 -30.26 20.08 -6.94
C MET A 494 -30.95 18.73 -7.22
N ALA A 495 -30.79 18.17 -8.41
CA ALA A 495 -31.27 16.83 -8.76
C ALA A 495 -30.67 15.73 -7.86
N LEU A 496 -29.44 15.92 -7.38
CA LEU A 496 -28.74 15.00 -6.48
C LEU A 496 -28.94 15.35 -5.00
N ILE A 497 -29.10 16.65 -4.70
CA ILE A 497 -29.30 17.15 -3.33
C ILE A 497 -30.71 16.83 -2.82
N ASN A 498 -31.75 17.09 -3.62
CA ASN A 498 -33.15 16.94 -3.19
C ASN A 498 -33.48 15.53 -2.66
N PRO A 499 -33.01 14.43 -3.27
CA PRO A 499 -33.20 13.09 -2.71
C PRO A 499 -32.57 12.90 -1.32
N LEU A 500 -31.39 13.48 -1.06
CA LEU A 500 -30.75 13.40 0.26
C LEU A 500 -31.48 14.18 1.35
N LEU A 501 -32.27 15.19 0.98
CA LEU A 501 -33.01 16.02 1.93
C LEU A 501 -34.29 15.34 2.44
N GLN A 502 -34.63 14.15 1.94
CA GLN A 502 -35.74 13.36 2.44
C GLN A 502 -35.47 12.88 3.86
N LYS A 503 -36.47 13.03 4.75
CA LYS A 503 -36.33 12.68 6.18
C LYS A 503 -35.92 11.23 6.41
N ASP A 504 -36.39 10.32 5.56
CA ASP A 504 -36.11 8.89 5.69
C ASP A 504 -34.65 8.56 5.35
N VAL A 505 -34.11 9.22 4.32
CA VAL A 505 -32.70 9.12 3.92
C VAL A 505 -31.77 9.71 4.98
N ILE A 506 -32.12 10.86 5.57
CA ILE A 506 -31.34 11.47 6.65
C ILE A 506 -31.30 10.54 7.87
N LYS A 507 -32.43 9.91 8.24
CA LYS A 507 -32.49 8.95 9.34
C LYS A 507 -31.65 7.70 9.06
N GLU A 508 -31.65 7.21 7.83
CA GLU A 508 -30.80 6.09 7.40
C GLU A 508 -29.31 6.43 7.56
N LEU A 509 -28.92 7.66 7.21
CA LEU A 509 -27.52 8.14 7.27
C LEU A 509 -27.03 8.46 8.68
N LEU A 510 -27.94 8.78 9.60
CA LEU A 510 -27.63 9.10 11.00
C LEU A 510 -27.69 7.85 11.87
N ILE A 511 -26.73 6.96 11.68
CA ILE A 511 -26.55 5.79 12.56
C ILE A 511 -25.83 6.25 13.85
N PRO A 512 -26.35 5.92 15.06
CA PRO A 512 -25.69 6.27 16.32
C PRO A 512 -24.25 5.73 16.38
N GLY A 513 -23.27 6.63 16.56
CA GLY A 513 -21.85 6.29 16.60
C GLY A 513 -21.08 6.50 15.29
N ASP A 514 -21.76 6.79 14.18
CA ASP A 514 -21.12 7.18 12.91
C ASP A 514 -20.93 8.70 12.81
N GLU A 515 -19.78 9.18 13.31
CA GLU A 515 -19.41 10.60 13.22
C GLU A 515 -19.06 11.04 11.78
N SER A 516 -18.75 10.11 10.87
CA SER A 516 -18.30 10.43 9.51
C SER A 516 -19.47 10.98 8.69
N ASN A 517 -20.59 10.27 8.66
CA ASN A 517 -21.79 10.71 7.94
C ASN A 517 -22.44 11.92 8.60
N ALA A 518 -22.42 12.00 9.94
CA ALA A 518 -22.85 13.21 10.64
C ALA A 518 -22.01 14.43 10.24
N HIS A 519 -20.68 14.30 10.09
CA HIS A 519 -19.83 15.39 9.61
C HIS A 519 -20.15 15.83 8.19
N LYS A 520 -20.37 14.88 7.26
CA LYS A 520 -20.78 15.16 5.88
C LYS A 520 -22.12 15.89 5.80
N LEU A 521 -23.10 15.48 6.59
CA LEU A 521 -24.39 16.17 6.70
C LEU A 521 -24.23 17.60 7.25
N ARG A 522 -23.31 17.83 8.20
CA ARG A 522 -22.97 19.20 8.65
C ARG A 522 -22.39 20.04 7.52
N ILE A 523 -21.52 19.47 6.67
CA ILE A 523 -20.99 20.15 5.48
C ILE A 523 -22.12 20.54 4.54
N LEU A 524 -22.99 19.60 4.19
CA LEU A 524 -24.15 19.85 3.33
C LEU A 524 -25.05 20.96 3.91
N ALA A 525 -25.39 20.88 5.20
CA ALA A 525 -26.19 21.88 5.89
C ALA A 525 -25.56 23.27 5.86
N ALA A 526 -24.25 23.36 6.08
CA ALA A 526 -23.53 24.63 6.01
C ALA A 526 -23.55 25.22 4.60
N CYS A 527 -23.34 24.41 3.55
CA CYS A 527 -23.36 24.87 2.17
C CYS A 527 -24.76 25.34 1.75
N LEU A 528 -25.81 24.60 2.11
CA LEU A 528 -27.19 25.01 1.81
C LEU A 528 -27.57 26.34 2.48
N LYS A 529 -27.09 26.59 3.70
CA LYS A 529 -27.40 27.83 4.43
C LYS A 529 -26.56 29.03 3.95
N LEU A 530 -25.30 28.81 3.54
CA LEU A 530 -24.35 29.88 3.25
C LEU A 530 -24.15 30.13 1.75
N ASP A 531 -24.03 29.07 0.94
CA ASP A 531 -23.80 29.18 -0.50
C ASP A 531 -25.12 29.28 -1.30
N ILE A 532 -26.25 28.78 -0.77
CA ILE A 532 -27.58 28.79 -1.44
C ILE A 532 -28.69 29.40 -0.55
N PRO A 533 -28.69 30.73 -0.31
CA PRO A 533 -29.59 31.36 0.66
C PRO A 533 -31.09 31.19 0.37
N CYS A 534 -31.46 30.89 -0.88
CA CYS A 534 -32.86 30.74 -1.33
C CYS A 534 -33.47 29.37 -1.02
N HIS A 535 -32.71 28.40 -0.49
CA HIS A 535 -33.23 27.07 -0.18
C HIS A 535 -33.87 27.05 1.21
N LYS A 536 -35.06 26.45 1.36
CA LYS A 536 -35.74 26.31 2.67
C LYS A 536 -34.76 25.68 3.66
N ALA A 537 -34.46 26.40 4.74
CA ALA A 537 -33.55 25.94 5.78
C ALA A 537 -34.10 24.66 6.41
N ILE A 538 -33.42 23.53 6.15
CA ILE A 538 -33.66 22.29 6.87
C ILE A 538 -32.74 22.33 8.07
N ASP A 539 -33.33 22.32 9.27
CA ASP A 539 -32.56 22.06 10.48
C ASP A 539 -32.41 20.56 10.63
N PHE A 540 -31.17 20.11 10.55
CA PHE A 540 -30.80 18.74 10.85
C PHE A 540 -30.54 18.67 12.36
N ASP A 541 -31.29 17.81 13.07
CA ASP A 541 -31.00 17.47 14.48
C ASP A 541 -29.70 16.66 14.54
N LEU A 542 -28.55 17.34 14.46
CA LEU A 542 -27.23 16.72 14.43
C LEU A 542 -26.65 16.64 15.84
N PRO A 543 -26.03 15.52 16.23
CA PRO A 543 -25.42 15.38 17.54
C PRO A 543 -24.32 16.45 17.76
N PRO A 544 -24.17 16.95 19.00
CA PRO A 544 -23.13 17.92 19.33
C PRO A 544 -21.73 17.31 19.09
N ARG A 545 -20.85 18.09 18.47
CA ARG A 545 -19.48 17.65 18.17
C ARG A 545 -18.66 17.56 19.47
N SER A 546 -17.98 16.44 19.68
CA SER A 546 -16.87 16.36 20.64
C SER A 546 -15.63 16.99 20.01
N THR A 547 -15.35 18.26 20.29
CA THR A 547 -14.16 18.95 19.76
C THR A 547 -13.01 18.78 20.75
N THR A 548 -11.95 18.06 20.38
CA THR A 548 -10.67 18.17 21.07
C THR A 548 -10.02 19.49 20.64
N LEU A 549 -10.13 20.50 21.51
CA LEU A 549 -9.54 21.82 21.25
C LEU A 549 -8.02 21.74 21.40
N TYR A 550 -7.31 22.05 20.32
CA TYR A 550 -5.88 22.31 20.37
C TYR A 550 -5.70 23.78 20.72
N GLN A 551 -5.25 24.07 21.93
CA GLN A 551 -4.99 25.46 22.32
C GLN A 551 -3.71 25.93 21.62
N ASN A 552 -3.85 26.89 20.71
CA ASN A 552 -2.73 27.54 20.03
C ASN A 552 -2.07 28.57 20.96
N VAL A 553 -1.54 28.11 22.10
CA VAL A 553 -1.04 28.93 23.21
C VAL A 553 -0.02 29.96 22.75
N LYS A 554 0.91 29.58 21.86
CA LYS A 554 1.94 30.49 21.35
C LYS A 554 1.36 31.67 20.54
N VAL A 555 0.30 31.42 19.77
CA VAL A 555 -0.42 32.46 19.00
C VAL A 555 -1.25 33.31 19.95
N ALA A 556 -1.93 32.68 20.92
CA ALA A 556 -2.69 33.39 21.95
C ALA A 556 -1.79 34.35 22.74
N ASP A 557 -0.62 33.90 23.19
CA ASP A 557 0.35 34.71 23.93
C ASP A 557 0.90 35.88 23.09
N ALA A 558 1.12 35.65 21.79
CA ALA A 558 1.56 36.68 20.86
C ALA A 558 0.46 37.72 20.63
N LEU A 559 -0.80 37.31 20.47
CA LEU A 559 -1.96 38.20 20.38
C LEU A 559 -2.16 39.00 21.67
N SER A 560 -2.09 38.36 22.84
CA SER A 560 -2.13 39.06 24.14
C SER A 560 -1.01 40.09 24.28
N SER A 561 0.19 39.79 23.79
CA SER A 561 1.33 40.73 23.83
C SER A 561 1.18 41.88 22.84
N LEU A 562 0.50 41.65 21.70
CA LEU A 562 0.34 42.63 20.62
C LEU A 562 -0.85 43.57 20.84
N LEU A 563 -1.99 43.02 21.29
CA LEU A 563 -3.28 43.70 21.36
C LEU A 563 -3.73 44.00 22.79
N GLY A 564 -3.23 43.26 23.78
CA GLY A 564 -3.73 43.28 25.15
C GLY A 564 -4.88 42.30 25.39
N GLU A 565 -5.07 41.91 26.65
CA GLU A 565 -6.20 41.06 27.06
C GLU A 565 -7.52 41.82 26.86
N GLY A 566 -8.53 41.16 26.26
CA GLY A 566 -9.86 41.74 26.00
C GLY A 566 -10.10 42.32 24.60
N TYR A 567 -9.06 42.37 23.75
CA TYR A 567 -9.14 42.84 22.36
C TYR A 567 -9.31 41.73 21.32
N PHE A 568 -9.34 40.48 21.78
CA PHE A 568 -9.59 39.31 20.94
C PHE A 568 -10.35 38.25 21.75
N SER A 569 -11.15 37.45 21.05
CA SER A 569 -11.84 36.30 21.63
C SER A 569 -11.17 35.00 21.16
N LYS A 570 -11.14 33.99 22.03
CA LYS A 570 -10.49 32.69 21.82
C LYS A 570 -11.57 31.62 21.65
N ASP A 571 -11.28 30.59 20.84
CA ASP A 571 -12.06 29.36 20.74
C ASP A 571 -13.55 29.58 20.43
N ILE A 572 -13.80 30.22 19.29
CA ILE A 572 -15.12 30.75 18.95
C ILE A 572 -15.89 29.73 18.13
N GLN A 573 -17.01 29.29 18.70
CA GLN A 573 -18.01 28.52 17.98
C GLN A 573 -18.91 29.46 17.18
N LEU A 574 -18.85 29.35 15.87
CA LEU A 574 -19.71 30.07 14.95
C LEU A 574 -20.98 29.26 14.60
N PRO A 575 -22.01 29.94 14.04
CA PRO A 575 -23.10 29.25 13.38
C PRO A 575 -22.61 28.23 12.34
N HIS A 576 -23.44 27.25 12.01
CA HIS A 576 -23.12 26.20 11.03
C HIS A 576 -21.97 25.28 11.43
N ASN A 577 -21.70 25.14 12.74
CA ASN A 577 -20.68 24.26 13.31
C ASN A 577 -19.23 24.60 12.91
N TYR A 578 -18.99 25.84 12.49
CA TYR A 578 -17.63 26.34 12.28
C TYR A 578 -16.98 26.72 13.61
N HIS A 579 -15.66 26.53 13.66
CA HIS A 579 -14.83 26.94 14.78
C HIS A 579 -13.72 27.85 14.26
N ILE A 580 -13.46 28.95 14.94
CA ILE A 580 -12.32 29.85 14.69
C ILE A 580 -11.45 29.86 15.95
N ASP A 581 -10.13 29.85 15.77
CA ASP A 581 -9.19 29.89 16.89
C ASP A 581 -9.21 31.26 17.59
N PHE A 582 -9.20 32.36 16.83
CA PHE A 582 -9.33 33.71 17.38
C PHE A 582 -10.18 34.66 16.49
N GLU A 583 -10.99 35.52 17.12
CA GLU A 583 -11.65 36.66 16.46
C GLU A 583 -11.07 37.96 16.99
N VAL A 584 -10.75 38.86 16.06
CA VAL A 584 -10.34 40.23 16.35
C VAL A 584 -11.33 41.17 15.65
N ARG A 585 -11.81 42.19 16.35
CA ARG A 585 -12.66 43.24 15.77
C ARG A 585 -11.80 44.46 15.47
N MET A 586 -11.88 44.97 14.26
CA MET A 586 -11.13 46.14 13.82
C MET A 586 -12.07 47.16 13.18
N ASP A 587 -11.62 48.39 13.00
CA ASP A 587 -12.26 49.34 12.09
C ASP A 587 -12.19 48.85 10.63
N ILE A 588 -13.04 49.40 9.74
CA ILE A 588 -13.05 49.05 8.30
C ILE A 588 -11.64 49.13 7.67
N ASN A 589 -10.84 50.12 8.07
CA ASN A 589 -9.51 50.34 7.51
C ASN A 589 -8.43 49.44 8.13
N ARG A 590 -8.79 48.56 9.08
CA ARG A 590 -7.87 47.70 9.84
C ARG A 590 -6.69 48.46 10.46
N SER A 591 -6.94 49.69 10.88
CA SER A 591 -5.97 50.59 11.50
C SER A 591 -6.00 50.52 13.03
N GLN A 592 -7.16 50.21 13.62
CA GLN A 592 -7.39 50.17 15.06
C GLN A 592 -8.18 48.92 15.47
N VAL A 593 -7.80 48.33 16.60
CA VAL A 593 -8.50 47.17 17.18
C VAL A 593 -9.53 47.67 18.19
N LEU A 594 -10.72 47.11 18.12
CA LEU A 594 -11.89 47.51 18.92
C LEU A 594 -12.09 46.50 20.07
N PRO A 595 -12.35 46.97 21.31
CA PRO A 595 -12.62 46.10 22.43
C PRO A 595 -13.98 45.41 22.27
N PHE A 596 -14.13 44.20 22.83
CA PHE A 596 -15.41 43.49 22.81
C PHE A 596 -16.44 44.03 23.82
N SER A 597 -16.03 44.95 24.71
CA SER A 597 -16.82 45.44 25.85
C SER A 597 -17.65 46.71 25.58
N ASP A 598 -17.39 47.44 24.50
CA ASP A 598 -18.08 48.73 24.25
C ASP A 598 -19.31 48.56 23.36
N ALA A 599 -20.49 48.80 23.95
CA ALA A 599 -21.80 48.67 23.32
C ALA A 599 -22.16 49.80 22.33
N VAL A 600 -21.19 50.61 21.87
CA VAL A 600 -21.47 51.82 21.08
C VAL A 600 -20.46 51.98 19.94
N THR A 601 -20.61 51.17 18.90
CA THR A 601 -20.23 51.54 17.53
C THR A 601 -21.29 50.95 16.60
N SER A 602 -21.80 51.73 15.66
CA SER A 602 -22.70 51.25 14.61
C SER A 602 -22.08 50.02 13.95
N ALA A 603 -22.83 48.92 13.83
CA ALA A 603 -22.36 47.65 13.25
C ALA A 603 -21.80 47.78 11.82
N THR A 604 -22.01 48.92 11.17
CA THR A 604 -21.56 49.25 9.81
C THR A 604 -20.07 49.56 9.72
N ASP A 605 -19.37 49.86 10.82
CA ASP A 605 -17.97 50.34 10.81
C ASP A 605 -16.94 49.32 11.32
N ILE A 606 -17.36 48.06 11.52
CA ILE A 606 -16.54 47.00 12.14
C ILE A 606 -16.18 45.92 11.11
N GLN A 607 -14.88 45.72 10.90
CA GLN A 607 -14.33 44.56 10.19
C GLN A 607 -14.02 43.44 11.18
N ARG A 608 -14.65 42.28 11.00
CA ARG A 608 -14.35 41.07 11.78
C ARG A 608 -13.19 40.33 11.13
N VAL A 609 -12.18 39.97 11.92
CA VAL A 609 -11.00 39.24 11.48
C VAL A 609 -10.96 37.88 12.16
N ALA A 610 -10.92 36.81 11.36
CA ALA A 610 -10.78 35.44 11.82
C ALA A 610 -9.32 35.00 11.69
N VAL A 611 -8.65 34.71 12.79
CA VAL A 611 -7.29 34.14 12.78
C VAL A 611 -7.41 32.62 12.92
N LEU A 612 -7.00 31.90 11.88
CA LEU A 612 -7.07 30.45 11.80
C LEU A 612 -5.69 29.81 11.88
N CYS A 613 -5.48 28.98 12.89
CA CYS A 613 -4.29 28.18 13.08
C CYS A 613 -4.45 26.85 12.32
N VAL A 614 -3.78 26.72 11.18
CA VAL A 614 -3.99 25.62 10.24
C VAL A 614 -2.86 24.59 10.28
N PRO A 615 -3.19 23.28 10.35
CA PRO A 615 -2.19 22.22 10.31
C PRO A 615 -1.70 21.96 8.87
N ARG A 616 -0.51 21.36 8.74
CA ARG A 616 0.11 21.06 7.44
C ARG A 616 -0.75 20.17 6.54
N SER A 617 -1.58 19.31 7.14
CA SER A 617 -2.50 18.40 6.44
C SER A 617 -3.65 19.11 5.72
N ALA A 618 -3.91 20.38 6.04
CA ALA A 618 -4.95 21.18 5.39
C ALA A 618 -4.52 21.71 4.01
N TYR A 619 -3.24 21.56 3.65
CA TYR A 619 -2.67 21.95 2.36
C TYR A 619 -2.25 20.74 1.54
N CYS A 620 -2.12 20.95 0.24
CA CYS A 620 -1.38 20.05 -0.64
C CYS A 620 0.09 20.01 -0.23
N LEU A 621 0.81 18.99 -0.71
CA LEU A 621 2.16 18.68 -0.28
C LEU A 621 3.18 19.81 -0.54
N ASP A 622 2.91 20.63 -1.57
CA ASP A 622 3.65 21.83 -1.94
C ASP A 622 3.46 23.02 -0.97
N LEU A 623 2.50 22.91 -0.03
CA LEU A 623 2.10 23.93 0.95
C LEU A 623 1.54 25.23 0.39
N ALA A 624 1.40 25.34 -0.93
CA ALA A 624 0.85 26.53 -1.58
C ALA A 624 -0.67 26.46 -1.72
N HIS A 625 -1.22 25.26 -1.93
CA HIS A 625 -2.63 25.09 -2.29
C HIS A 625 -3.48 24.52 -1.13
N PRO A 626 -4.55 25.19 -0.68
CA PRO A 626 -5.44 24.65 0.33
C PRO A 626 -6.27 23.48 -0.21
N ARG A 627 -6.46 22.45 0.60
CA ARG A 627 -7.35 21.31 0.29
C ARG A 627 -8.82 21.69 0.41
N GLY A 628 -9.70 20.87 -0.15
CA GLY A 628 -11.12 21.21 -0.35
C GLY A 628 -11.84 21.70 0.91
N PHE A 629 -11.63 21.04 2.04
CA PHE A 629 -12.29 21.43 3.29
C PHE A 629 -11.83 22.79 3.80
N LEU A 630 -10.53 23.08 3.74
CA LEU A 630 -10.01 24.39 4.14
C LEU A 630 -10.51 25.47 3.17
N ALA A 631 -10.45 25.22 1.86
CA ALA A 631 -10.94 26.13 0.84
C ALA A 631 -12.42 26.49 1.04
N MET A 632 -13.28 25.49 1.29
CA MET A 632 -14.69 25.69 1.63
C MET A 632 -14.87 26.51 2.91
N LYS A 633 -14.13 26.18 3.99
CA LYS A 633 -14.18 26.95 5.24
C LYS A 633 -13.81 28.43 5.02
N LEU A 634 -12.77 28.69 4.24
CA LEU A 634 -12.36 30.06 3.90
C LEU A 634 -13.45 30.82 3.13
N ARG A 635 -14.07 30.17 2.13
CA ARG A 635 -15.21 30.72 1.38
C ARG A 635 -16.37 31.07 2.31
N HIS A 636 -16.75 30.16 3.20
CA HIS A 636 -17.89 30.35 4.11
C HIS A 636 -17.63 31.45 5.14
N LEU A 637 -16.40 31.58 5.64
CA LEU A 637 -16.03 32.68 6.53
C LEU A 637 -16.09 34.04 5.84
N LYS A 638 -15.68 34.12 4.57
CA LYS A 638 -15.84 35.34 3.75
C LYS A 638 -17.32 35.72 3.60
N ILE A 639 -18.20 34.75 3.34
CA ILE A 639 -19.67 34.94 3.27
C ILE A 639 -20.22 35.46 4.60
N MET A 640 -19.69 34.99 5.74
CA MET A 640 -20.06 35.46 7.08
C MET A 640 -19.50 36.85 7.44
N GLY A 641 -18.80 37.52 6.52
CA GLY A 641 -18.23 38.86 6.72
C GLY A 641 -16.88 38.88 7.44
N PHE A 642 -16.17 37.75 7.53
CA PHE A 642 -14.83 37.71 8.10
C PHE A 642 -13.75 37.99 7.05
N HIS A 643 -12.77 38.80 7.43
CA HIS A 643 -11.45 38.78 6.83
C HIS A 643 -10.63 37.66 7.48
N VAL A 644 -10.09 36.72 6.71
CA VAL A 644 -9.42 35.53 7.26
C VAL A 644 -7.91 35.67 7.19
N ILE A 645 -7.24 35.55 8.33
CA ILE A 645 -5.79 35.46 8.45
C ILE A 645 -5.42 34.01 8.74
N LEU A 646 -4.56 33.45 7.90
CA LEU A 646 -4.05 32.10 8.04
C LEU A 646 -2.72 32.11 8.80
N VAL A 647 -2.65 31.28 9.84
CA VAL A 647 -1.46 31.07 10.66
C VAL A 647 -1.03 29.62 10.50
N HIS A 648 0.11 29.41 9.86
CA HIS A 648 0.62 28.07 9.61
C HIS A 648 1.31 27.52 10.86
N ASN A 649 0.72 26.49 11.48
CA ASN A 649 1.21 25.96 12.77
C ASN A 649 2.68 25.53 12.69
N TRP A 650 3.08 24.91 11.58
CA TRP A 650 4.45 24.41 11.39
C TRP A 650 5.50 25.51 11.23
N GLU A 651 5.09 26.73 10.87
CA GLU A 651 5.98 27.89 10.78
C GLU A 651 6.08 28.55 12.15
N VAL A 652 4.92 28.80 12.78
CA VAL A 652 4.85 29.42 14.10
C VAL A 652 5.55 28.59 15.17
N GLU A 653 5.48 27.27 15.11
CA GLU A 653 6.22 26.38 16.02
C GLU A 653 7.73 26.64 15.99
N ARG A 654 8.30 27.01 14.84
CA ARG A 654 9.74 27.21 14.63
C ARG A 654 10.24 28.62 14.96
N LEU A 655 9.34 29.61 14.95
CA LEU A 655 9.70 31.02 15.16
C LEU A 655 9.86 31.37 16.65
N GLU A 656 10.63 32.41 16.99
CA GLU A 656 10.63 32.93 18.35
C GLU A 656 9.36 33.77 18.62
N LYS A 657 9.01 33.98 19.89
CA LYS A 657 7.80 34.74 20.25
C LYS A 657 7.77 36.14 19.63
N LYS A 658 8.91 36.83 19.55
CA LYS A 658 9.04 38.17 18.94
C LYS A 658 8.71 38.14 17.45
N ASP A 659 9.18 37.13 16.73
CA ASP A 659 8.93 36.99 15.30
C ASP A 659 7.46 36.66 15.02
N VAL A 660 6.83 35.84 15.87
CA VAL A 660 5.38 35.57 15.79
C VAL A 660 4.58 36.84 16.01
N ILE A 661 4.96 37.70 16.96
CA ILE A 661 4.32 39.00 17.19
C ILE A 661 4.47 39.90 15.95
N THR A 662 5.68 40.01 15.39
CA THR A 662 5.92 40.78 14.16
C THR A 662 5.11 40.24 12.99
N PHE A 663 5.06 38.93 12.80
CA PHE A 663 4.26 38.28 11.76
C PHE A 663 2.77 38.63 11.90
N LEU A 664 2.20 38.44 13.10
CA LEU A 664 0.78 38.75 13.35
C LEU A 664 0.49 40.24 13.17
N LYS A 665 1.40 41.13 13.62
CA LYS A 665 1.28 42.57 13.40
C LYS A 665 1.24 42.90 11.92
N THR A 666 2.16 42.36 11.13
CA THR A 666 2.18 42.58 9.69
C THR A 666 0.89 42.06 9.04
N GLN A 667 0.43 40.85 9.40
CA GLN A 667 -0.79 40.28 8.84
C GLN A 667 -2.06 41.04 9.23
N LEU A 668 -2.14 41.53 10.48
CA LEU A 668 -3.31 42.25 11.00
C LEU A 668 -3.46 43.66 10.41
N TYR A 669 -2.35 44.38 10.20
CA TYR A 669 -2.35 45.78 9.78
C TYR A 669 -1.90 46.01 8.32
N SER A 670 -1.54 44.96 7.56
CA SER A 670 -1.14 45.12 6.15
C SER A 670 -2.34 45.46 5.25
N THR A 671 -2.18 46.53 4.46
CA THR A 671 -3.12 46.99 3.43
C THR A 671 -3.08 46.12 2.15
N GLU A 672 -2.04 45.31 1.95
CA GLU A 672 -1.93 44.42 0.78
C GLU A 672 -2.85 43.19 0.87
N ALA A 673 -3.40 42.91 2.06
CA ALA A 673 -4.35 41.81 2.28
C ALA A 673 -5.74 42.03 1.64
N PHE A 674 -5.97 43.20 1.01
CA PHE A 674 -7.15 43.42 0.18
C PHE A 674 -7.10 42.67 -1.16
N LEU A 675 -5.92 42.29 -1.67
CA LEU A 675 -5.75 41.87 -3.08
C LEU A 675 -5.30 40.42 -3.29
N THR A 676 -4.60 39.79 -2.34
CA THR A 676 -4.02 38.45 -2.55
C THR A 676 -5.02 37.29 -2.43
N ALA A 677 -6.21 37.52 -1.87
CA ALA A 677 -7.27 36.52 -1.78
C ALA A 677 -8.04 36.33 -3.10
N ASP A 678 -8.10 37.34 -3.97
CA ASP A 678 -8.87 37.25 -5.22
C ASP A 678 -8.03 36.71 -6.40
N VAL A 679 -6.71 36.90 -6.41
CA VAL A 679 -5.87 36.48 -7.55
C VAL A 679 -5.64 34.95 -7.62
N ASN A 680 -5.72 34.23 -6.50
CA ASN A 680 -5.49 32.77 -6.46
C ASN A 680 -6.75 31.90 -6.29
N LEU A 681 -7.93 32.52 -6.16
CA LEU A 681 -9.22 31.81 -6.17
C LEU A 681 -10.07 32.11 -7.41
N GLN A 682 -9.71 33.13 -8.20
CA GLN A 682 -10.41 33.54 -9.43
C GLN A 682 -9.46 34.07 -10.54
N SER A 683 -8.25 33.53 -10.70
CA SER A 683 -7.49 33.86 -11.91
C SER A 683 -8.11 33.20 -13.15
N THR A 684 -8.86 34.03 -13.88
CA THR A 684 -9.32 33.89 -15.27
C THR A 684 -10.41 32.85 -15.56
N CYS A 685 -11.66 33.15 -15.17
CA CYS A 685 -12.70 33.69 -16.06
C CYS A 685 -13.48 34.74 -15.20
#